data_AF-A0A2H9P343-F1
#
_entry.id   AF-A0A2H9P343-F1
#
_cell.length_a   1.000
_cell.length_b   1.000
_cell.length_c   1.000
_cell.angle_alpha   90.00
_cell.angle_beta   90.00
_cell.angle_gamma   90.00
#
_symmetry.space_group_name_H-M   'P 1'
#
loop_
_entity.id
_entity.type
_entity.pdbx_description
1 polymer ?
#
loop_
_entity_poly.entity_id
_entity_poly.type
_entity_poly.pdbx_seq_one_letter_code
_entity_poly.pdbx_strand_id
1 'polypeptide(L)'
;MATSMENFGTLEYVLDKYSKIWSWKITGQRAVSMISRLVPEAWYGENTDEVIIPDSIDSVKQIKLIMDRYPLEILSKSAWQRKIVKTYTPKPINPPIKYNLNRAKAGEQFRGKLLNFQKEGLDFLLKSSGNALLADEMGLGKCVVGSSLIETIDGQITIEDLWKDSIVIEQQEDEYWAKLSKPITVQTFDGQKIIGKKINKIFKQKINEEITKITLADGSIVECTQRHRFLTSDGWIMAGSMKAGDKVAVPSTTLHMAKNNLDVDLAELMAWQLAEGHEYFENEKYAHGRFYNSDQIVLSRVRKLAKKYGIVIPMPKKTRTTYVLSTSRLHSVFSNLGYLWGKKSMDKVIPKCILESPLETQKTFVQTIFDAEGHVGKTHCEFATASKSIAYGMRDMLRHFGIWLRISVSMKSATNGTKIKRPYFICTFGGNSVDRFAAQFKLQTKRKQKALELLAKKRHNTNVEGIPSQKIIQKIANQGISLRSLNLYTPYKYTQGMSKNLAYFVIDKLEKTNHHDFASDLRKLSLESIHWCPIKKIETIMYSGYVYDISVPQMHNYVVNGIITHNTVQTLSYVATEKQTFPVLVVAPLVTLNNWEREISKFMKKKSRNGRIIESESPTSTIIRTGKSKELPVTDFYIINYELLYKRLSDLSKLNIRTIVCDEVHNLRSKTTQKYKAVKKLAALPSLSYRIGLSGTPIYNRGSEIWPIVDILRPGLLGSFKEFCEYFCYVNEKGKAIVLENKRASLRNELQKHVMLRRKKSDVLKELKDKVRYKEVIDADTDYYLDELGKIWNKLEEEQKDAETAFDKSASYQRAIQSERQIAGIAKVPHVINFVKNIMEIEESVVVFCHHKVIHKLLHTNLEEFSPVTIIGGQSDKVRQEQIDKFQKGESKLMIAGIRAGNVGINLTRAKYVIFAELDWSPAIHRQAEDRLHRIGQKNTVFAYYLIGKGTLDDHVANILVDKSYEIDSIMDETADTYENKDKAELILAQIHDKIKSN
;
A
#
# COMPACT_ATOMS: atom_id res chain seq x y z
N MET A 1 -47.77 16.06 -2.47
CA MET A 1 -48.71 15.92 -3.61
C MET A 1 -47.91 15.93 -4.89
N ALA A 2 -48.17 15.02 -5.83
CA ALA A 2 -47.50 15.03 -7.13
C ALA A 2 -48.31 15.93 -8.09
N THR A 3 -47.79 17.10 -8.43
CA THR A 3 -48.33 17.91 -9.52
C THR A 3 -48.01 17.23 -10.85
N SER A 4 -49.05 16.93 -11.62
CA SER A 4 -48.90 16.52 -13.03
C SER A 4 -48.13 17.59 -13.79
N MET A 5 -47.15 17.17 -14.61
CA MET A 5 -46.51 18.09 -15.56
C MET A 5 -47.56 18.59 -16.55
N GLU A 6 -47.96 19.85 -16.42
CA GLU A 6 -48.74 20.55 -17.45
C GLU A 6 -47.91 20.61 -18.75
N ASN A 7 -48.60 20.40 -19.87
CA ASN A 7 -47.98 20.20 -21.17
C ASN A 7 -47.18 21.47 -21.58
N PHE A 8 -45.86 21.34 -21.79
CA PHE A 8 -44.99 22.52 -22.00
C PHE A 8 -45.21 23.21 -23.36
N GLY A 9 -45.86 22.50 -24.29
CA GLY A 9 -46.10 22.91 -25.66
C GLY A 9 -46.19 21.69 -26.60
N THR A 10 -46.49 21.91 -27.88
CA THR A 10 -46.47 20.84 -28.90
C THR A 10 -45.37 21.05 -29.93
N LEU A 11 -44.95 19.98 -30.60
CA LEU A 11 -44.05 19.99 -31.74
C LEU A 11 -44.70 19.28 -32.94
N GLU A 12 -44.87 20.04 -34.03
CA GLU A 12 -45.44 19.58 -35.28
C GLU A 12 -44.47 19.85 -36.46
N TYR A 13 -44.52 19.02 -37.49
CA TYR A 13 -43.82 19.21 -38.76
C TYR A 13 -44.84 19.60 -39.83
N VAL A 14 -44.84 20.86 -40.24
CA VAL A 14 -45.88 21.47 -41.07
C VAL A 14 -45.29 22.04 -42.35
N LEU A 15 -46.10 22.12 -43.41
CA LEU A 15 -45.78 22.95 -44.57
C LEU A 15 -46.16 24.39 -44.22
N ASP A 16 -45.19 25.27 -44.05
CA ASP A 16 -45.46 26.67 -43.70
C ASP A 16 -46.19 27.38 -44.85
N LYS A 17 -47.24 28.15 -44.51
CA LYS A 17 -48.10 28.80 -45.49
C LYS A 17 -47.39 29.93 -46.23
N TYR A 18 -46.40 30.58 -45.62
CA TYR A 18 -45.71 31.74 -46.18
C TYR A 18 -44.47 31.34 -47.00
N SER A 19 -43.52 30.63 -46.39
CA SER A 19 -42.30 30.19 -47.07
C SER A 19 -42.52 29.04 -48.06
N LYS A 20 -43.66 28.32 -47.97
CA LYS A 20 -43.93 27.06 -48.70
C LYS A 20 -42.89 25.96 -48.47
N ILE A 21 -42.13 26.05 -47.38
CA ILE A 21 -41.10 25.09 -46.98
C ILE A 21 -41.63 24.25 -45.80
N TRP A 22 -41.28 22.97 -45.79
CA TRP A 22 -41.55 22.11 -44.64
C TRP A 22 -40.68 22.51 -43.45
N SER A 23 -41.33 22.88 -42.35
CA SER A 23 -40.72 23.51 -41.17
C SER A 23 -41.27 22.89 -39.88
N TRP A 24 -40.58 23.15 -38.77
CA TRP A 24 -41.05 22.77 -37.45
C TRP A 24 -41.90 23.89 -36.85
N LYS A 25 -43.10 23.57 -36.39
CA LYS A 25 -43.94 24.46 -35.59
C LYS A 25 -43.87 24.04 -34.14
N ILE A 26 -43.52 24.97 -33.26
CA ILE A 26 -43.65 24.82 -31.80
C ILE A 26 -44.79 25.70 -31.33
N THR A 27 -45.62 25.15 -30.43
CA THR A 27 -46.70 25.89 -29.78
C THR A 27 -46.45 25.98 -28.27
N GLY A 28 -47.02 27.00 -27.62
CA GLY A 28 -47.00 27.19 -26.17
C GLY A 28 -46.04 28.29 -25.71
N GLN A 29 -46.58 29.26 -24.98
CA GLN A 29 -45.93 30.53 -24.62
C GLN A 29 -44.49 30.38 -24.06
N ARG A 30 -44.26 29.40 -23.18
CA ARG A 30 -42.94 29.14 -22.58
C ARG A 30 -41.97 28.48 -23.56
N ALA A 31 -42.44 27.54 -24.38
CA ALA A 31 -41.63 26.87 -25.41
C ALA A 31 -41.20 27.84 -26.50
N VAL A 32 -42.11 28.70 -26.97
CA VAL A 32 -41.86 29.77 -27.93
C VAL A 32 -40.80 30.74 -27.41
N SER A 33 -41.00 31.30 -26.21
CA SER A 33 -40.05 32.25 -25.60
C SER A 33 -38.63 31.67 -25.44
N MET A 34 -38.50 30.35 -25.24
CA MET A 34 -37.22 29.68 -25.18
C MET A 34 -36.59 29.44 -26.57
N ILE A 35 -37.34 28.94 -27.56
CA ILE A 35 -36.76 28.58 -28.85
C ILE A 35 -36.41 29.79 -29.70
N SER A 36 -37.17 30.88 -29.61
CA SER A 36 -36.83 32.16 -30.28
C SER A 36 -35.53 32.79 -29.78
N ARG A 37 -35.00 32.35 -28.62
CA ARG A 37 -33.66 32.75 -28.13
C ARG A 37 -32.53 31.81 -28.60
N LEU A 38 -32.87 30.61 -29.05
CA LEU A 38 -31.92 29.54 -29.42
C LEU A 38 -31.80 29.34 -30.93
N VAL A 39 -32.83 29.67 -31.70
CA VAL A 39 -32.81 29.66 -33.17
C VAL A 39 -33.09 31.08 -33.68
N PRO A 40 -32.05 31.86 -34.05
CA PRO A 40 -32.23 33.21 -34.58
C PRO A 40 -33.00 33.27 -35.90
N GLU A 41 -33.04 32.16 -36.64
CA GLU A 41 -33.78 31.99 -37.90
C GLU A 41 -35.25 31.61 -37.70
N ALA A 42 -35.77 31.61 -36.47
CA ALA A 42 -37.18 31.30 -36.19
C ALA A 42 -38.06 32.55 -36.33
N TRP A 43 -39.27 32.38 -36.88
CA TRP A 43 -40.25 33.45 -37.05
C TRP A 43 -41.61 33.11 -36.43
N TYR A 44 -42.42 34.13 -36.14
CA TYR A 44 -43.73 33.95 -35.54
C TYR A 44 -44.68 33.14 -36.45
N GLY A 45 -45.51 32.29 -35.82
CA GLY A 45 -46.61 31.61 -36.49
C GLY A 45 -47.84 32.50 -36.68
N GLU A 46 -49.00 31.89 -36.91
CA GLU A 46 -50.26 32.65 -37.07
C GLU A 46 -50.78 33.21 -35.72
N ASN A 47 -50.32 32.66 -34.59
CA ASN A 47 -50.69 33.05 -33.24
C ASN A 47 -49.47 33.48 -32.41
N THR A 48 -49.68 34.28 -31.37
CA THR A 48 -48.61 34.79 -30.47
C THR A 48 -47.87 33.70 -29.71
N ASP A 49 -48.51 32.55 -29.49
CA ASP A 49 -47.94 31.37 -28.84
C ASP A 49 -47.50 30.29 -29.85
N GLU A 50 -47.18 30.69 -31.08
CA GLU A 50 -46.62 29.83 -32.12
C GLU A 50 -45.34 30.39 -32.74
N VAL A 51 -44.42 29.48 -33.07
CA VAL A 51 -43.17 29.81 -33.75
C VAL A 51 -42.83 28.74 -34.79
N ILE A 52 -42.47 29.21 -35.99
CA ILE A 52 -42.02 28.41 -37.12
C ILE A 52 -40.49 28.45 -37.17
N ILE A 53 -39.90 27.28 -37.37
CA ILE A 53 -38.46 27.06 -37.29
C ILE A 53 -38.04 26.29 -38.56
N PRO A 54 -37.06 26.77 -39.34
CA PRO A 54 -36.68 26.13 -40.58
C PRO A 54 -36.12 24.73 -40.33
N ASP A 55 -36.40 23.78 -41.21
CA ASP A 55 -35.92 22.40 -41.08
C ASP A 55 -34.42 22.30 -41.43
N SER A 56 -33.58 22.47 -40.41
CA SER A 56 -32.13 22.30 -40.51
C SER A 56 -31.59 21.32 -39.47
N ILE A 57 -30.36 20.83 -39.70
CA ILE A 57 -29.61 20.00 -38.76
C ILE A 57 -29.41 20.73 -37.43
N ASP A 58 -29.24 22.05 -37.42
CA ASP A 58 -29.06 22.81 -36.18
C ASP A 58 -30.40 23.08 -35.49
N SER A 59 -31.43 23.47 -36.25
CA SER A 59 -32.80 23.65 -35.73
C SER A 59 -33.30 22.40 -35.00
N VAL A 60 -33.13 21.21 -35.58
CA VAL A 60 -33.52 19.93 -34.96
C VAL A 60 -32.73 19.67 -33.66
N LYS A 61 -31.46 20.10 -33.56
CA LYS A 61 -30.69 20.02 -32.32
C LYS A 61 -31.21 21.00 -31.26
N GLN A 62 -31.49 22.26 -31.62
CA GLN A 62 -32.00 23.27 -30.67
C GLN A 62 -33.38 22.89 -30.12
N ILE A 63 -34.28 22.40 -30.99
CA ILE A 63 -35.59 21.87 -30.60
C ILE A 63 -35.40 20.70 -29.62
N LYS A 64 -34.50 19.75 -29.92
CA LYS A 64 -34.20 18.62 -29.02
C LYS A 64 -33.62 19.08 -27.68
N LEU A 65 -32.77 20.11 -27.67
CA LEU A 65 -32.15 20.66 -26.46
C LEU A 65 -33.21 21.24 -25.51
N ILE A 66 -34.26 21.88 -26.02
CA ILE A 66 -35.42 22.28 -25.20
C ILE A 66 -36.17 21.04 -24.71
N MET A 67 -36.52 20.12 -25.61
CA MET A 67 -37.32 18.94 -25.27
C MET A 67 -36.67 18.02 -24.22
N ASP A 68 -35.34 17.98 -24.14
CA ASP A 68 -34.59 17.23 -23.13
C ASP A 68 -34.63 17.86 -21.73
N ARG A 69 -35.08 19.13 -21.62
CA ARG A 69 -35.26 19.85 -20.36
C ARG A 69 -36.74 20.08 -20.03
N TYR A 70 -37.57 20.28 -21.05
CA TYR A 70 -38.99 20.57 -20.97
C TYR A 70 -39.73 19.82 -22.10
N PRO A 71 -40.37 18.67 -21.80
CA PRO A 71 -40.96 17.82 -22.83
C PRO A 71 -42.08 18.52 -23.62
N LEU A 72 -41.97 18.54 -24.94
CA LEU A 72 -43.06 18.92 -25.85
C LEU A 72 -43.81 17.66 -26.30
N GLU A 73 -45.12 17.79 -26.48
CA GLU A 73 -45.93 16.74 -27.10
C GLU A 73 -45.64 16.66 -28.61
N ILE A 74 -45.09 15.54 -29.05
CA ILE A 74 -44.72 15.34 -30.46
C ILE A 74 -45.94 14.86 -31.24
N LEU A 75 -46.50 15.75 -32.05
CA LEU A 75 -47.61 15.41 -32.96
C LEU A 75 -47.07 14.64 -34.18
N SER A 76 -45.99 15.14 -34.81
CA SER A 76 -45.41 14.54 -36.03
C SER A 76 -44.31 13.50 -35.74
N LYS A 77 -44.65 12.48 -34.93
CA LYS A 77 -43.72 11.46 -34.38
C LYS A 77 -42.79 10.84 -35.45
N SER A 78 -43.33 10.44 -36.60
CA SER A 78 -42.58 9.79 -37.69
C SER A 78 -41.67 10.73 -38.48
N ALA A 79 -41.94 12.04 -38.50
CA ALA A 79 -41.04 13.04 -39.07
C ALA A 79 -39.87 13.28 -38.12
N TRP A 80 -40.18 13.45 -36.82
CA TRP A 80 -39.20 13.67 -35.76
C TRP A 80 -38.20 12.53 -35.66
N GLN A 81 -38.67 11.28 -35.57
CA GLN A 81 -37.83 10.09 -35.51
C GLN A 81 -36.86 9.97 -36.69
N ARG A 82 -37.28 10.29 -37.93
CA ARG A 82 -36.39 10.23 -39.10
C ARG A 82 -35.32 11.33 -39.10
N LYS A 83 -35.65 12.53 -38.62
CA LYS A 83 -34.77 13.71 -38.69
C LYS A 83 -33.78 13.79 -37.52
N ILE A 84 -34.19 13.35 -36.33
CA ILE A 84 -33.30 13.25 -35.16
C ILE A 84 -32.21 12.18 -35.32
N VAL A 85 -32.47 11.13 -36.11
CA VAL A 85 -31.49 10.07 -36.38
C VAL A 85 -30.37 10.56 -37.32
N LYS A 86 -30.66 11.43 -38.30
CA LYS A 86 -29.62 12.00 -39.18
C LYS A 86 -28.71 13.03 -38.47
N THR A 87 -29.19 13.65 -37.40
CA THR A 87 -28.43 14.66 -36.62
C THR A 87 -27.41 14.02 -35.67
N TYR A 88 -27.64 12.77 -35.27
CA TYR A 88 -26.66 11.97 -34.53
C TYR A 88 -25.79 11.17 -35.51
N THR A 89 -24.54 11.58 -35.70
CA THR A 89 -23.51 10.61 -36.07
C THR A 89 -23.53 9.52 -35.00
N PRO A 90 -23.70 8.22 -35.34
CA PRO A 90 -23.77 7.18 -34.33
C PRO A 90 -22.46 7.20 -33.54
N LYS A 91 -22.55 7.50 -32.23
CA LYS A 91 -21.39 7.43 -31.33
C LYS A 91 -20.77 6.03 -31.51
N PRO A 92 -19.43 5.91 -31.64
CA PRO A 92 -18.81 4.60 -31.75
C PRO A 92 -19.26 3.76 -30.55
N ILE A 93 -19.93 2.64 -30.83
CA ILE A 93 -20.52 1.75 -29.83
C ILE A 93 -19.36 1.07 -29.11
N ASN A 94 -18.81 1.77 -28.12
CA ASN A 94 -17.84 1.23 -27.21
C ASN A 94 -18.56 0.16 -26.37
N PRO A 95 -18.18 -1.12 -26.44
CA PRO A 95 -18.81 -2.12 -25.60
C PRO A 95 -18.59 -1.75 -24.12
N PRO A 96 -19.60 -1.96 -23.25
CA PRO A 96 -19.44 -1.75 -21.82
C PRO A 96 -18.33 -2.64 -21.27
N ILE A 97 -17.49 -2.07 -20.39
CA ILE A 97 -16.59 -2.87 -19.56
C ILE A 97 -17.48 -3.68 -18.61
N LYS A 98 -17.52 -5.01 -18.77
CA LYS A 98 -18.35 -5.88 -17.92
C LYS A 98 -17.92 -5.75 -16.46
N TYR A 99 -18.82 -5.20 -15.64
CA TYR A 99 -18.62 -4.89 -14.22
C TYR A 99 -18.36 -6.11 -13.31
N ASN A 100 -18.63 -7.32 -13.80
CA ASN A 100 -18.12 -8.55 -13.20
C ASN A 100 -16.59 -8.61 -13.43
N LEU A 101 -15.85 -7.86 -12.61
CA LEU A 101 -14.39 -7.84 -12.59
C LEU A 101 -13.87 -9.18 -12.10
N ASN A 102 -13.08 -9.81 -12.95
CA ASN A 102 -12.44 -11.08 -12.66
C ASN A 102 -11.11 -10.83 -11.95
N ARG A 103 -10.60 -11.87 -11.30
CA ARG A 103 -9.29 -11.82 -10.63
C ARG A 103 -8.17 -12.14 -11.63
N ALA A 104 -7.87 -11.17 -12.52
CA ALA A 104 -6.83 -11.27 -13.55
C ALA A 104 -5.44 -11.64 -12.99
N LYS A 105 -4.60 -12.21 -13.86
CA LYS A 105 -3.22 -12.61 -13.55
C LYS A 105 -2.23 -11.63 -14.19
N ALA A 106 -1.19 -11.29 -13.44
CA ALA A 106 -0.05 -10.52 -13.94
C ALA A 106 0.73 -11.30 -15.02
N GLY A 107 1.25 -10.62 -16.03
CA GLY A 107 2.14 -11.19 -17.04
C GLY A 107 3.59 -11.35 -16.60
N GLU A 108 4.38 -11.95 -17.48
CA GLU A 108 5.69 -12.55 -17.16
C GLU A 108 6.80 -11.53 -16.85
N GLN A 109 6.64 -10.28 -17.27
CA GLN A 109 7.53 -9.18 -16.85
C GLN A 109 7.34 -8.80 -15.38
N PHE A 110 6.28 -9.27 -14.70
CA PHE A 110 5.95 -8.84 -13.35
C PHE A 110 6.63 -9.69 -12.27
N ARG A 111 7.38 -9.03 -11.38
CA ARG A 111 7.94 -9.63 -10.15
C ARG A 111 6.91 -9.45 -9.03
N GLY A 112 5.92 -10.33 -8.95
CA GLY A 112 4.89 -10.20 -7.92
C GLY A 112 3.69 -11.13 -8.05
N LYS A 113 2.71 -10.90 -7.18
CA LYS A 113 1.28 -11.23 -7.38
C LYS A 113 0.48 -10.01 -6.96
N LEU A 114 -0.81 -10.01 -7.26
CA LEU A 114 -1.77 -8.97 -6.89
C LEU A 114 -2.68 -9.42 -5.72
N LEU A 115 -3.19 -8.49 -4.91
CA LEU A 115 -4.36 -8.69 -4.03
C LEU A 115 -5.64 -8.85 -4.87
N ASN A 116 -6.77 -9.26 -4.30
CA ASN A 116 -8.00 -9.44 -5.07
C ASN A 116 -8.49 -8.14 -5.73
N PHE A 117 -8.63 -7.04 -4.97
CA PHE A 117 -8.92 -5.72 -5.55
C PHE A 117 -7.87 -5.28 -6.58
N GLN A 118 -6.60 -5.65 -6.38
CA GLN A 118 -5.54 -5.33 -7.33
C GLN A 118 -5.62 -6.15 -8.63
N LYS A 119 -6.16 -7.38 -8.57
CA LYS A 119 -6.47 -8.20 -9.74
C LYS A 119 -7.72 -7.69 -10.47
N GLU A 120 -8.72 -7.21 -9.73
CA GLU A 120 -9.91 -6.57 -10.28
C GLU A 120 -9.55 -5.24 -10.96
N GLY A 121 -8.62 -4.46 -10.39
CA GLY A 121 -8.04 -3.28 -11.03
C GLY A 121 -7.21 -3.61 -12.27
N LEU A 122 -6.41 -4.69 -12.24
CA LEU A 122 -5.73 -5.20 -13.44
C LEU A 122 -6.74 -5.65 -14.52
N ASP A 123 -7.79 -6.38 -14.15
CA ASP A 123 -8.83 -6.87 -15.05
C ASP A 123 -9.60 -5.70 -15.70
N PHE A 124 -9.88 -4.65 -14.93
CA PHE A 124 -10.44 -3.41 -15.46
C PHE A 124 -9.50 -2.77 -16.50
N LEU A 125 -8.21 -2.60 -16.17
CA LEU A 125 -7.22 -2.06 -17.11
C LEU A 125 -7.05 -2.93 -18.38
N LEU A 126 -7.16 -4.25 -18.27
CA LEU A 126 -7.11 -5.15 -19.42
C LEU A 126 -8.38 -5.03 -20.29
N LYS A 127 -9.57 -5.04 -19.67
CA LYS A 127 -10.86 -4.87 -20.38
C LYS A 127 -11.04 -3.49 -21.00
N SER A 128 -10.39 -2.46 -20.45
CA SER A 128 -10.36 -1.10 -20.99
C SER A 128 -9.21 -0.88 -22.01
N SER A 129 -8.48 -1.93 -22.38
CA SER A 129 -7.30 -1.86 -23.27
C SER A 129 -6.28 -0.79 -22.83
N GLY A 130 -6.04 -0.67 -21.53
CA GLY A 130 -5.09 0.28 -20.93
C GLY A 130 -5.44 1.76 -21.08
N ASN A 131 -6.68 2.09 -21.44
CA ASN A 131 -7.18 3.44 -21.65
C ASN A 131 -8.22 3.80 -20.59
N ALA A 132 -7.75 4.04 -19.36
CA ALA A 132 -8.58 4.03 -18.16
C ALA A 132 -7.99 4.79 -16.96
N LEU A 133 -8.85 5.05 -15.97
CA LEU A 133 -8.61 5.74 -14.72
C LEU A 133 -8.85 4.79 -13.53
N LEU A 134 -7.85 4.64 -12.66
CA LEU A 134 -8.01 4.03 -11.34
C LEU A 134 -8.15 5.14 -10.28
N ALA A 135 -9.30 5.17 -9.61
CA ALA A 135 -9.68 6.15 -8.60
C ALA A 135 -9.87 5.48 -7.23
N ASP A 136 -8.75 5.04 -6.64
CA ASP A 136 -8.66 4.40 -5.32
C ASP A 136 -8.35 5.43 -4.22
N GLU A 137 -9.00 5.31 -3.06
CA GLU A 137 -8.65 6.11 -1.87
C GLU A 137 -7.38 5.63 -1.14
N MET A 138 -6.77 6.54 -0.35
CA MET A 138 -5.42 6.35 0.20
C MET A 138 -5.36 5.50 1.48
N GLY A 139 -4.64 4.36 1.41
CA GLY A 139 -4.04 3.65 2.56
C GLY A 139 -4.72 2.32 2.97
N LEU A 140 -4.06 1.17 2.75
CA LEU A 140 -4.55 -0.18 3.12
C LEU A 140 -3.41 -1.11 3.66
N GLY A 141 -3.26 -1.21 5.00
CA GLY A 141 -2.10 -1.73 5.77
C GLY A 141 -1.85 -3.25 5.86
N LYS A 142 -0.71 -3.64 6.49
CA LYS A 142 -0.16 -5.02 6.57
C LYS A 142 0.73 -5.24 7.80
N CYS A 143 0.41 -6.22 8.66
CA CYS A 143 1.10 -6.40 9.96
C CYS A 143 1.17 -7.88 10.40
N VAL A 144 2.01 -8.20 11.41
CA VAL A 144 2.19 -9.52 12.08
C VAL A 144 2.00 -9.40 13.60
N VAL A 145 1.63 -10.44 14.35
CA VAL A 145 1.49 -10.33 15.82
C VAL A 145 2.83 -10.11 16.55
N GLY A 146 2.78 -9.52 17.75
CA GLY A 146 3.98 -9.18 18.56
C GLY A 146 4.91 -10.34 18.89
N SER A 147 4.37 -11.55 19.06
CA SER A 147 5.14 -12.77 19.30
C SER A 147 5.93 -13.28 18.07
N SER A 148 5.84 -12.61 16.93
CA SER A 148 6.56 -12.97 15.70
C SER A 148 8.04 -12.63 15.80
N LEU A 149 8.90 -13.59 15.53
CA LEU A 149 10.36 -13.48 15.53
C LEU A 149 10.82 -12.90 14.18
N ILE A 150 11.56 -11.80 14.22
CA ILE A 150 12.22 -11.20 13.07
C ILE A 150 13.62 -11.81 12.96
N GLU A 151 13.95 -12.31 11.76
CA GLU A 151 15.30 -12.79 11.48
C GLU A 151 16.23 -11.59 11.27
N THR A 152 17.20 -11.42 12.15
CA THR A 152 18.25 -10.41 12.01
C THR A 152 19.58 -11.11 11.68
N ILE A 153 20.57 -10.36 11.20
CA ILE A 153 21.95 -10.87 11.07
C ILE A 153 22.56 -11.25 12.43
N ASP A 154 21.98 -10.73 13.51
CA ASP A 154 22.44 -10.86 14.88
C ASP A 154 21.72 -11.98 15.66
N GLY A 155 20.93 -12.81 14.97
CA GLY A 155 19.99 -13.78 15.55
C GLY A 155 18.53 -13.31 15.51
N GLN A 156 17.63 -14.04 16.17
CA GLN A 156 16.21 -13.67 16.23
C GLN A 156 15.89 -12.75 17.40
N ILE A 157 14.90 -11.87 17.18
CA ILE A 157 14.26 -11.06 18.22
C ILE A 157 12.76 -11.03 17.95
N THR A 158 11.90 -11.07 18.97
CA THR A 158 10.46 -10.87 18.73
C THR A 158 10.23 -9.43 18.29
N ILE A 159 9.27 -9.18 17.41
CA ILE A 159 8.95 -7.82 16.98
C ILE A 159 8.43 -6.97 18.16
N GLU A 160 7.85 -7.59 19.19
CA GLU A 160 7.51 -6.96 20.45
C GLU A 160 8.72 -6.63 21.35
N ASP A 161 9.75 -7.47 21.43
CA ASP A 161 10.97 -7.14 22.20
C ASP A 161 11.83 -6.10 21.46
N LEU A 162 11.84 -6.16 20.12
CA LEU A 162 12.37 -5.10 19.27
C LEU A 162 11.60 -3.78 19.45
N TRP A 163 10.30 -3.86 19.76
CA TRP A 163 9.50 -2.71 20.16
C TRP A 163 9.85 -2.21 21.58
N LYS A 164 10.14 -3.10 22.53
CA LYS A 164 10.57 -2.71 23.89
C LYS A 164 11.93 -1.99 23.87
N ASP A 165 12.87 -2.40 23.00
CA ASP A 165 14.12 -1.70 22.73
C ASP A 165 13.98 -0.63 21.63
N SER A 166 12.85 0.09 21.65
CA SER A 166 12.60 1.19 20.73
C SER A 166 11.90 2.36 21.42
N ILE A 167 12.31 3.56 21.03
CA ILE A 167 11.76 4.82 21.53
C ILE A 167 10.62 5.19 20.58
N VAL A 168 9.40 5.32 21.11
CA VAL A 168 8.24 5.74 20.31
C VAL A 168 8.54 7.12 19.71
N ILE A 169 8.50 7.23 18.38
CA ILE A 169 8.75 8.46 17.63
C ILE A 169 7.51 8.99 16.92
N GLU A 170 6.38 8.30 17.02
CA GLU A 170 5.11 8.77 16.48
C GLU A 170 4.04 7.87 17.08
N GLN A 171 3.03 8.45 17.72
CA GLN A 171 1.89 7.70 18.21
C GLN A 171 0.62 8.38 17.76
N GLN A 172 -0.25 7.59 17.19
CA GLN A 172 -1.61 7.92 16.84
C GLN A 172 -2.50 6.82 17.41
N GLU A 173 -3.11 7.09 18.57
CA GLU A 173 -4.13 6.23 19.16
C GLU A 173 -3.61 4.79 19.48
N ASP A 174 -4.00 3.78 18.68
CA ASP A 174 -3.49 2.39 18.78
C ASP A 174 -2.35 2.11 17.79
N GLU A 175 -2.06 3.03 16.87
CA GLU A 175 -0.88 3.00 16.01
C GLU A 175 0.29 3.72 16.66
N TYR A 176 1.46 3.10 16.55
CA TYR A 176 2.70 3.59 17.11
C TYR A 176 3.81 3.27 16.10
N TRP A 177 4.61 4.28 15.76
CA TRP A 177 5.91 4.13 15.13
C TRP A 177 6.99 4.40 16.17
N ALA A 178 8.01 3.54 16.21
CA ALA A 178 9.15 3.70 17.09
C ALA A 178 10.47 3.61 16.32
N LYS A 179 11.46 4.32 16.84
CA LYS A 179 12.84 4.28 16.37
C LYS A 179 13.61 3.37 17.30
N LEU A 180 14.32 2.40 16.73
CA LEU A 180 15.11 1.45 17.51
C LEU A 180 16.20 2.20 18.28
N SER A 181 16.47 1.81 19.53
CA SER A 181 17.56 2.37 20.33
C SER A 181 18.91 2.27 19.60
N LYS A 182 19.08 1.18 18.83
CA LYS A 182 20.20 0.94 17.91
C LYS A 182 19.67 0.38 16.59
N PRO A 183 20.14 0.84 15.41
CA PRO A 183 19.75 0.26 14.14
C PRO A 183 20.17 -1.21 14.05
N ILE A 184 19.23 -2.11 13.77
CA ILE A 184 19.50 -3.54 13.55
C ILE A 184 19.58 -3.85 12.05
N THR A 185 20.20 -4.99 11.70
CA THR A 185 20.23 -5.46 10.31
C THR A 185 19.30 -6.67 10.15
N VAL A 186 18.15 -6.48 9.50
CA VAL A 186 17.19 -7.59 9.26
C VAL A 186 17.54 -8.35 7.99
N GLN A 187 17.18 -9.62 7.95
CA GLN A 187 17.32 -10.47 6.77
C GLN A 187 16.15 -10.22 5.80
N THR A 188 16.48 -10.05 4.53
CA THR A 188 15.55 -9.69 3.44
C THR A 188 15.89 -10.52 2.20
N PHE A 189 14.99 -10.60 1.22
CA PHE A 189 15.22 -11.37 0.00
C PHE A 189 15.26 -10.44 -1.22
N ASP A 190 16.33 -10.51 -2.01
CA ASP A 190 16.53 -9.61 -3.17
C ASP A 190 15.92 -10.13 -4.49
N GLY A 191 15.41 -11.36 -4.50
CA GLY A 191 14.97 -12.08 -5.70
C GLY A 191 15.87 -13.24 -6.08
N GLN A 192 17.08 -13.32 -5.50
CA GLN A 192 18.06 -14.40 -5.72
C GLN A 192 18.56 -14.98 -4.39
N LYS A 193 18.98 -14.12 -3.45
CA LYS A 193 19.58 -14.49 -2.17
C LYS A 193 18.99 -13.74 -0.98
N ILE A 194 19.26 -14.27 0.22
CA ILE A 194 19.03 -13.55 1.48
C ILE A 194 20.15 -12.51 1.65
N ILE A 195 19.78 -11.26 1.93
CA ILE A 195 20.69 -10.13 2.18
C ILE A 195 20.28 -9.36 3.44
N GLY A 196 21.25 -8.76 4.12
CA GLY A 196 20.99 -7.86 5.24
C GLY A 196 20.59 -6.45 4.79
N LYS A 197 19.59 -5.86 5.45
CA LYS A 197 19.27 -4.42 5.35
C LYS A 197 19.15 -3.80 6.73
N LYS A 198 19.85 -2.69 6.95
CA LYS A 198 19.73 -1.91 8.19
C LYS A 198 18.37 -1.24 8.25
N ILE A 199 17.68 -1.41 9.37
CA ILE A 199 16.42 -0.72 9.70
C ILE A 199 16.58 0.11 10.95
N ASN A 200 15.73 1.11 11.08
CA ASN A 200 15.72 2.02 12.22
C ASN A 200 14.30 2.48 12.62
N LYS A 201 13.26 1.95 11.97
CA LYS A 201 11.85 2.26 12.26
C LYS A 201 11.05 0.97 12.29
N ILE A 202 10.32 0.78 13.39
CA ILE A 202 9.35 -0.28 13.64
C ILE A 202 7.97 0.35 13.82
N PHE A 203 6.92 -0.41 13.56
CA PHE A 203 5.53 -0.03 13.65
C PHE A 203 4.75 -1.04 14.49
N LYS A 204 3.71 -0.59 15.18
CA LYS A 204 2.63 -1.42 15.72
C LYS A 204 1.27 -0.74 15.63
N GLN A 205 0.22 -1.55 15.60
CA GLN A 205 -1.19 -1.19 15.57
C GLN A 205 -1.95 -2.15 16.48
N LYS A 206 -2.81 -1.67 17.40
CA LYS A 206 -3.74 -2.57 18.10
C LYS A 206 -4.98 -2.89 17.26
N ILE A 207 -5.12 -4.20 17.09
CA ILE A 207 -6.14 -5.05 16.49
C ILE A 207 -7.51 -5.10 17.15
N ASN A 208 -8.60 -5.24 16.39
CA ASN A 208 -9.74 -6.08 16.81
C ASN A 208 -10.43 -6.74 15.60
N GLU A 209 -9.66 -7.42 14.74
CA GLU A 209 -10.13 -8.08 13.51
C GLU A 209 -9.82 -9.59 13.51
N GLU A 210 -10.32 -10.31 12.51
CA GLU A 210 -9.87 -11.66 12.20
C GLU A 210 -8.44 -11.66 11.62
N ILE A 211 -7.49 -12.33 12.28
CA ILE A 211 -6.15 -12.58 11.73
C ILE A 211 -6.02 -14.01 11.19
N THR A 212 -5.05 -14.22 10.31
CA THR A 212 -4.70 -15.54 9.78
C THR A 212 -3.47 -16.10 10.50
N LYS A 213 -3.65 -17.27 11.14
CA LYS A 213 -2.58 -18.12 11.65
C LYS A 213 -2.22 -19.18 10.63
N ILE A 214 -0.97 -19.18 10.17
CA ILE A 214 -0.43 -20.15 9.22
C ILE A 214 0.59 -21.02 9.95
N THR A 215 0.36 -22.34 9.97
CA THR A 215 1.31 -23.33 10.46
C THR A 215 1.92 -24.09 9.29
N LEU A 216 3.24 -24.07 9.19
CA LEU A 216 4.01 -24.76 8.16
C LEU A 216 4.38 -26.20 8.57
N ALA A 217 4.68 -27.04 7.59
CA ALA A 217 5.05 -28.44 7.82
C ALA A 217 6.41 -28.65 8.51
N ASP A 218 7.27 -27.63 8.56
CA ASP A 218 8.50 -27.65 9.37
C ASP A 218 8.31 -27.18 10.81
N GLY A 219 7.07 -26.86 11.21
CA GLY A 219 6.72 -26.38 12.55
C GLY A 219 6.77 -24.87 12.72
N SER A 220 7.16 -24.11 11.70
CA SER A 220 7.08 -22.64 11.74
C SER A 220 5.62 -22.18 11.80
N ILE A 221 5.33 -21.17 12.61
CA ILE A 221 3.99 -20.60 12.78
C ILE A 221 4.11 -19.09 12.59
N VAL A 222 3.19 -18.47 11.87
CA VAL A 222 3.06 -17.00 11.78
C VAL A 222 1.60 -16.62 11.94
N GLU A 223 1.33 -15.52 12.65
CA GLU A 223 -0.02 -14.99 12.85
C GLU A 223 0.02 -13.53 12.39
N CYS A 224 -0.88 -13.17 11.48
CA CYS A 224 -0.77 -11.93 10.70
C CYS A 224 -2.13 -11.48 10.16
N THR A 225 -2.26 -10.20 9.83
CA THR A 225 -3.53 -9.68 9.26
C THR A 225 -3.86 -10.39 7.95
N GLN A 226 -5.14 -10.57 7.60
CA GLN A 226 -5.51 -11.30 6.36
C GLN A 226 -4.87 -10.71 5.09
N ARG A 227 -4.55 -9.41 5.15
CA ARG A 227 -3.95 -8.53 4.14
C ARG A 227 -2.43 -8.74 3.98
N HIS A 228 -1.79 -9.34 4.98
CA HIS A 228 -0.36 -9.70 4.97
C HIS A 228 -0.05 -10.70 3.84
N ARG A 229 1.19 -10.72 3.33
CA ARG A 229 1.53 -11.51 2.14
C ARG A 229 2.75 -12.41 2.31
N PHE A 230 2.71 -13.54 1.63
CA PHE A 230 3.77 -14.54 1.60
C PHE A 230 4.14 -14.94 0.17
N LEU A 231 5.43 -15.11 -0.10
CA LEU A 231 5.93 -15.64 -1.37
C LEU A 231 5.59 -17.13 -1.49
N THR A 232 4.83 -17.54 -2.51
CA THR A 232 4.55 -18.94 -2.82
C THR A 232 5.14 -19.36 -4.17
N SER A 233 5.08 -20.66 -4.48
CA SER A 233 5.52 -21.20 -5.78
C SER A 233 4.82 -20.57 -6.98
N ASP A 234 3.59 -20.09 -6.82
CA ASP A 234 2.89 -19.35 -7.87
C ASP A 234 3.14 -17.81 -7.79
N GLY A 235 3.80 -17.31 -6.73
CA GLY A 235 4.05 -15.87 -6.41
C GLY A 235 3.44 -15.38 -5.07
N TRP A 236 3.38 -14.07 -4.82
CA TRP A 236 2.97 -13.43 -3.54
C TRP A 236 1.47 -13.44 -3.12
N ILE A 237 0.98 -14.45 -2.38
CA ILE A 237 -0.45 -14.56 -1.95
C ILE A 237 -0.71 -13.80 -0.63
N MET A 238 -1.95 -13.30 -0.44
CA MET A 238 -2.48 -12.85 0.86
C MET A 238 -2.69 -14.02 1.83
N ALA A 239 -2.42 -13.82 3.11
CA ALA A 239 -2.65 -14.81 4.17
C ALA A 239 -4.08 -15.39 4.12
N GLY A 240 -5.10 -14.52 4.12
CA GLY A 240 -6.52 -14.92 4.08
C GLY A 240 -7.01 -15.53 2.75
N SER A 241 -6.11 -15.76 1.78
CA SER A 241 -6.45 -16.43 0.50
C SER A 241 -5.63 -17.69 0.23
N MET A 242 -4.81 -18.13 1.20
CA MET A 242 -4.01 -19.36 1.11
C MET A 242 -4.81 -20.56 1.61
N LYS A 243 -4.34 -21.77 1.29
CA LYS A 243 -4.93 -23.04 1.76
C LYS A 243 -3.86 -23.99 2.28
N ALA A 244 -4.26 -24.94 3.13
CA ALA A 244 -3.38 -26.05 3.50
C ALA A 244 -2.92 -26.81 2.24
N GLY A 245 -1.64 -27.15 2.16
CA GLY A 245 -0.97 -27.70 0.98
C GLY A 245 -0.27 -26.68 0.07
N ASP A 246 -0.64 -25.39 0.09
CA ASP A 246 0.13 -24.34 -0.59
C ASP A 246 1.57 -24.30 -0.05
N LYS A 247 2.58 -24.03 -0.90
CA LYS A 247 3.97 -23.91 -0.43
C LYS A 247 4.45 -22.48 -0.35
N VAL A 248 5.03 -22.08 0.79
CA VAL A 248 5.65 -20.76 1.00
C VAL A 248 7.17 -20.85 0.93
N ALA A 249 7.82 -19.76 0.51
CA ALA A 249 9.26 -19.63 0.53
C ALA A 249 9.74 -19.38 1.96
N VAL A 250 10.64 -20.25 2.43
CA VAL A 250 11.40 -20.09 3.68
C VAL A 250 12.90 -20.06 3.33
N PRO A 251 13.77 -19.35 4.07
CA PRO A 251 15.22 -19.39 3.82
C PRO A 251 15.74 -20.84 3.85
N SER A 252 16.62 -21.21 2.92
CA SER A 252 17.41 -22.44 3.03
C SER A 252 18.60 -22.25 3.97
N THR A 253 19.15 -21.05 3.95
CA THR A 253 20.27 -20.58 4.77
C THR A 253 19.95 -19.18 5.26
N THR A 254 20.33 -18.89 6.51
CA THR A 254 20.25 -17.57 7.14
C THR A 254 21.65 -16.96 7.26
N LEU A 255 21.72 -15.63 7.22
CA LEU A 255 22.95 -14.89 7.47
C LEU A 255 23.22 -14.82 8.97
N HIS A 256 24.50 -14.91 9.36
CA HIS A 256 24.94 -14.80 10.75
C HIS A 256 26.17 -13.90 10.87
N MET A 257 26.22 -13.07 11.91
CA MET A 257 27.39 -12.30 12.30
C MET A 257 27.67 -12.51 13.78
N ALA A 258 28.89 -12.94 14.11
CA ALA A 258 29.30 -13.09 15.50
C ALA A 258 29.35 -11.73 16.21
N LYS A 259 28.82 -11.67 17.43
CA LYS A 259 28.88 -10.49 18.32
C LYS A 259 29.77 -10.71 19.55
N ASN A 260 30.15 -11.95 19.82
CA ASN A 260 31.07 -12.30 20.89
C ASN A 260 32.12 -13.30 20.39
N ASN A 261 33.18 -13.46 21.18
CA ASN A 261 34.22 -14.47 20.97
C ASN A 261 34.14 -15.53 22.08
N LEU A 262 32.96 -16.10 22.30
CA LEU A 262 32.77 -17.18 23.27
C LEU A 262 33.67 -18.37 22.92
N ASP A 263 34.50 -18.80 23.87
CA ASP A 263 35.40 -19.94 23.69
C ASP A 263 34.61 -21.24 23.47
N VAL A 264 35.08 -22.03 22.50
CA VAL A 264 34.47 -23.28 22.04
C VAL A 264 34.29 -24.29 23.18
N ASP A 265 35.23 -24.37 24.13
CA ASP A 265 35.15 -25.29 25.27
C ASP A 265 34.05 -24.87 26.26
N LEU A 266 33.77 -23.56 26.40
CA LEU A 266 32.64 -23.09 27.23
C LEU A 266 31.29 -23.43 26.57
N ALA A 267 31.21 -23.34 25.25
CA ALA A 267 30.01 -23.75 24.52
C ALA A 267 29.75 -25.27 24.61
N GLU A 268 30.80 -26.11 24.53
CA GLU A 268 30.72 -27.56 24.79
C GLU A 268 30.24 -27.83 26.22
N LEU A 269 30.84 -27.18 27.23
CA LEU A 269 30.42 -27.31 28.64
C LEU A 269 28.96 -26.90 28.87
N MET A 270 28.50 -25.79 28.26
CA MET A 270 27.11 -25.35 28.36
C MET A 270 26.12 -26.31 27.70
N ALA A 271 26.47 -26.88 26.55
CA ALA A 271 25.64 -27.86 25.87
C ALA A 271 25.44 -29.13 26.73
N TRP A 272 26.52 -29.67 27.30
CA TRP A 272 26.46 -30.80 28.24
C TRP A 272 25.57 -30.51 29.45
N GLN A 273 25.68 -29.30 30.02
CA GLN A 273 24.86 -28.88 31.18
C GLN A 273 23.38 -28.63 30.81
N LEU A 274 23.08 -28.14 29.60
CA LEU A 274 21.69 -27.98 29.13
C LEU A 274 21.00 -29.33 28.90
N ALA A 275 21.70 -30.29 28.30
CA ALA A 275 21.19 -31.63 28.05
C ALA A 275 21.08 -32.44 29.35
N GLU A 276 22.22 -32.84 29.92
CA GLU A 276 22.29 -33.86 30.99
C GLU A 276 22.50 -33.26 32.39
N GLY A 277 22.60 -31.93 32.48
CA GLY A 277 22.75 -31.20 33.73
C GLY A 277 21.43 -31.01 34.48
N HIS A 278 21.46 -31.29 35.79
CA HIS A 278 20.42 -30.99 36.75
C HIS A 278 20.86 -29.84 37.67
N GLU A 279 20.02 -28.83 37.81
CA GLU A 279 20.34 -27.57 38.49
C GLU A 279 19.24 -27.23 39.49
N TYR A 280 19.63 -26.73 40.66
CA TYR A 280 18.70 -26.25 41.67
C TYR A 280 19.39 -25.26 42.61
N PHE A 281 18.59 -24.54 43.39
CA PHE A 281 19.07 -23.75 44.51
C PHE A 281 18.70 -24.47 45.82
N GLU A 282 19.67 -24.65 46.70
CA GLU A 282 19.45 -25.16 48.05
C GLU A 282 19.23 -23.97 48.99
N ASN A 283 18.12 -24.00 49.74
CA ASN A 283 17.66 -22.92 50.63
C ASN A 283 17.65 -21.53 49.94
N GLU A 284 17.32 -21.50 48.64
CA GLU A 284 17.29 -20.32 47.75
C GLU A 284 18.62 -19.54 47.61
N LYS A 285 19.68 -19.95 48.31
CA LYS A 285 20.96 -19.23 48.39
C LYS A 285 22.12 -19.94 47.70
N TYR A 286 22.14 -21.27 47.72
CA TYR A 286 23.29 -22.04 47.23
C TYR A 286 22.96 -22.70 45.89
N ALA A 287 23.63 -22.26 44.82
CA ALA A 287 23.45 -22.85 43.50
C ALA A 287 24.19 -24.19 43.39
N HIS A 288 23.43 -25.25 43.14
CA HIS A 288 23.97 -26.58 42.89
C HIS A 288 23.74 -26.99 41.44
N GLY A 289 24.78 -27.56 40.85
CA GLY A 289 24.74 -28.24 39.56
C GLY A 289 25.15 -29.69 39.76
N ARG A 290 24.58 -30.58 38.98
CA ARG A 290 24.98 -31.99 38.90
C ARG A 290 24.93 -32.40 37.44
N PHE A 291 25.97 -33.04 36.95
CA PHE A 291 26.06 -33.55 35.58
C PHE A 291 26.25 -35.06 35.64
N TYR A 292 25.40 -35.79 34.94
CA TYR A 292 25.34 -37.25 34.99
C TYR A 292 25.49 -37.83 33.58
N ASN A 293 26.61 -38.51 33.32
CA ASN A 293 26.82 -39.29 32.11
C ASN A 293 27.41 -40.67 32.50
N SER A 294 27.14 -41.71 31.71
CA SER A 294 27.70 -43.06 31.91
C SER A 294 29.01 -43.30 31.17
N ASP A 295 29.34 -42.46 30.18
CA ASP A 295 30.57 -42.51 29.39
C ASP A 295 31.73 -41.78 30.11
N GLN A 296 32.76 -42.55 30.48
CA GLN A 296 33.96 -42.01 31.12
C GLN A 296 34.77 -41.08 30.22
N ILE A 297 34.69 -41.22 28.90
CA ILE A 297 35.36 -40.32 27.95
C ILE A 297 34.73 -38.94 28.04
N VAL A 298 33.39 -38.85 27.99
CA VAL A 298 32.64 -37.59 28.15
C VAL A 298 32.95 -36.94 29.49
N LEU A 299 32.92 -37.70 30.58
CA LEU A 299 33.25 -37.19 31.92
C LEU A 299 34.70 -36.67 32.00
N SER A 300 35.66 -37.36 31.37
CA SER A 300 37.06 -36.91 31.33
C SER A 300 37.23 -35.63 30.50
N ARG A 301 36.49 -35.51 29.37
CA ARG A 301 36.44 -34.32 28.52
C ARG A 301 35.87 -33.14 29.29
N VAL A 302 34.65 -33.26 29.83
CA VAL A 302 33.98 -32.23 30.66
C VAL A 302 34.88 -31.79 31.82
N ARG A 303 35.53 -32.72 32.52
CA ARG A 303 36.50 -32.39 33.60
C ARG A 303 37.73 -31.63 33.09
N LYS A 304 38.31 -32.02 31.95
CA LYS A 304 39.46 -31.33 31.33
C LYS A 304 39.09 -29.90 30.92
N LEU A 305 37.92 -29.73 30.31
CA LEU A 305 37.42 -28.42 29.90
C LEU A 305 37.12 -27.53 31.10
N ALA A 306 36.41 -28.05 32.11
CA ALA A 306 36.09 -27.31 33.33
C ALA A 306 37.37 -26.82 34.06
N LYS A 307 38.43 -27.65 34.10
CA LYS A 307 39.72 -27.27 34.69
C LYS A 307 40.36 -26.05 34.01
N LYS A 308 40.21 -25.86 32.69
CA LYS A 308 40.69 -24.67 31.94
C LYS A 308 40.10 -23.36 32.50
N TYR A 309 38.91 -23.42 33.09
CA TYR A 309 38.19 -22.27 33.67
C TYR A 309 38.24 -22.20 35.20
N GLY A 310 39.15 -22.96 35.83
CA GLY A 310 39.25 -23.05 37.29
C GLY A 310 38.06 -23.74 37.96
N ILE A 311 37.23 -24.46 37.20
CA ILE A 311 36.08 -25.21 37.71
C ILE A 311 36.57 -26.61 38.10
N VAL A 312 36.82 -26.81 39.39
CA VAL A 312 37.29 -28.11 39.92
C VAL A 312 36.12 -29.07 40.03
N ILE A 313 35.98 -29.93 39.04
CA ILE A 313 35.01 -31.04 39.04
C ILE A 313 35.57 -32.18 39.92
N PRO A 314 34.95 -32.52 41.07
CA PRO A 314 35.46 -33.54 41.99
C PRO A 314 35.41 -34.94 41.40
N MET A 315 36.21 -35.89 41.93
CA MET A 315 36.04 -37.30 41.58
C MET A 315 34.74 -37.87 42.20
N PRO A 316 34.05 -38.81 41.54
CA PRO A 316 32.84 -39.43 42.07
C PRO A 316 33.12 -40.17 43.39
N LYS A 317 32.21 -40.07 44.36
CA LYS A 317 32.40 -40.67 45.69
C LYS A 317 31.99 -42.16 45.81
N LYS A 318 31.41 -42.83 44.80
CA LYS A 318 31.05 -44.28 44.88
C LYS A 318 30.75 -44.96 43.54
N THR A 319 30.80 -46.30 43.55
CA THR A 319 30.77 -47.25 42.41
C THR A 319 29.37 -47.64 41.90
N ARG A 320 28.40 -46.71 41.87
CA ARG A 320 27.11 -46.92 41.19
C ARG A 320 26.78 -45.72 40.30
N THR A 321 27.05 -45.84 39.00
CA THR A 321 26.47 -45.14 37.81
C THR A 321 26.09 -43.64 37.89
N THR A 322 26.52 -42.89 38.90
CA THR A 322 25.98 -41.57 39.22
C THR A 322 27.11 -40.65 39.69
N TYR A 323 27.53 -39.75 38.80
CA TYR A 323 28.56 -38.76 39.06
C TYR A 323 27.89 -37.47 39.57
N VAL A 324 28.35 -36.92 40.70
CA VAL A 324 27.76 -35.71 41.31
C VAL A 324 28.82 -34.61 41.34
N LEU A 325 28.61 -33.57 40.52
CA LEU A 325 29.61 -32.55 40.21
C LEU A 325 29.16 -31.16 40.70
N SER A 326 28.95 -31.05 42.02
CA SER A 326 28.52 -29.80 42.66
C SER A 326 29.63 -28.77 42.71
N THR A 327 29.51 -27.68 41.94
CA THR A 327 30.43 -26.52 42.02
C THR A 327 29.68 -25.20 41.88
N SER A 328 29.87 -24.30 42.86
CA SER A 328 29.33 -22.92 42.82
C SER A 328 30.03 -22.06 41.75
N ARG A 329 31.29 -22.40 41.41
CA ARG A 329 32.06 -21.72 40.36
C ARG A 329 31.47 -21.92 38.96
N LEU A 330 30.91 -23.10 38.65
CA LEU A 330 30.23 -23.37 37.37
C LEU A 330 29.01 -22.47 37.19
N HIS A 331 28.17 -22.36 38.23
CA HIS A 331 27.05 -21.39 38.25
C HIS A 331 27.54 -19.97 37.98
N SER A 332 28.54 -19.49 38.72
CA SER A 332 29.10 -18.14 38.54
C SER A 332 29.59 -17.89 37.10
N VAL A 333 30.37 -18.81 36.52
CA VAL A 333 30.89 -18.66 35.14
C VAL A 333 29.75 -18.67 34.12
N PHE A 334 28.76 -19.53 34.28
CA PHE A 334 27.67 -19.67 33.32
C PHE A 334 26.68 -18.49 33.41
N SER A 335 26.30 -18.08 34.61
CA SER A 335 25.39 -16.94 34.80
C SER A 335 26.01 -15.62 34.37
N ASN A 336 27.33 -15.43 34.51
CA ASN A 336 28.06 -14.29 33.93
C ASN A 336 27.97 -14.24 32.40
N LEU A 337 27.69 -15.37 31.74
CA LEU A 337 27.49 -15.49 30.28
C LEU A 337 26.00 -15.48 29.87
N GLY A 338 25.09 -15.19 30.80
CA GLY A 338 23.65 -15.13 30.54
C GLY A 338 22.92 -16.48 30.59
N TYR A 339 23.53 -17.51 31.19
CA TYR A 339 22.87 -18.80 31.41
C TYR A 339 21.84 -18.71 32.54
N LEU A 340 20.61 -19.19 32.29
CA LEU A 340 19.53 -19.21 33.28
C LEU A 340 19.57 -20.50 34.11
N TRP A 341 20.22 -20.43 35.26
CA TRP A 341 20.39 -21.57 36.18
C TRP A 341 19.08 -22.01 36.85
N GLY A 342 18.94 -23.32 37.11
CA GLY A 342 17.86 -23.88 37.92
C GLY A 342 16.51 -23.98 37.21
N LYS A 343 16.48 -23.84 35.88
CA LYS A 343 15.25 -23.96 35.09
C LYS A 343 14.87 -25.43 34.85
N LYS A 344 13.57 -25.73 34.91
CA LYS A 344 13.02 -27.05 34.53
C LYS A 344 13.26 -27.28 33.03
N SER A 345 13.30 -28.54 32.58
CA SER A 345 13.63 -28.90 31.19
C SER A 345 12.78 -28.24 30.10
N MET A 346 11.55 -27.81 30.42
CA MET A 346 10.67 -27.05 29.51
C MET A 346 10.98 -25.55 29.46
N ASP A 347 11.59 -25.02 30.53
CA ASP A 347 11.92 -23.60 30.73
C ASP A 347 13.41 -23.31 30.46
N LYS A 348 14.23 -24.34 30.15
CA LYS A 348 15.63 -24.16 29.72
C LYS A 348 15.66 -23.41 28.38
N VAL A 349 16.60 -22.47 28.25
CA VAL A 349 16.75 -21.56 27.09
C VAL A 349 18.19 -21.69 26.57
N ILE A 350 18.40 -21.62 25.26
CA ILE A 350 19.77 -21.54 24.71
C ILE A 350 20.34 -20.15 25.06
N PRO A 351 21.47 -20.05 25.79
CA PRO A 351 22.02 -18.76 26.19
C PRO A 351 22.28 -17.85 24.99
N LYS A 352 21.99 -16.56 25.13
CA LYS A 352 22.19 -15.57 24.06
C LYS A 352 23.64 -15.55 23.57
N CYS A 353 24.60 -15.77 24.47
CA CYS A 353 26.02 -15.87 24.12
C CYS A 353 26.31 -16.98 23.10
N ILE A 354 25.56 -18.10 23.10
CA ILE A 354 25.69 -19.17 22.10
C ILE A 354 25.12 -18.70 20.76
N LEU A 355 23.90 -18.14 20.75
CA LEU A 355 23.26 -17.66 19.53
C LEU A 355 24.06 -16.53 18.86
N GLU A 356 24.75 -15.70 19.64
CA GLU A 356 25.61 -14.60 19.18
C GLU A 356 27.08 -15.01 18.90
N SER A 357 27.46 -16.27 19.14
CA SER A 357 28.84 -16.76 18.98
C SER A 357 29.23 -17.05 17.53
N PRO A 358 30.53 -17.23 17.20
CA PRO A 358 30.98 -17.62 15.86
C PRO A 358 30.42 -18.98 15.43
N LEU A 359 30.33 -19.21 14.11
CA LEU A 359 29.73 -20.45 13.58
C LEU A 359 30.42 -21.72 14.10
N GLU A 360 31.75 -21.75 14.25
CA GLU A 360 32.44 -22.92 14.83
C GLU A 360 32.07 -23.17 16.31
N THR A 361 31.69 -22.14 17.06
CA THR A 361 31.22 -22.24 18.45
C THR A 361 29.77 -22.76 18.48
N GLN A 362 28.87 -22.21 17.66
CA GLN A 362 27.49 -22.74 17.48
C GLN A 362 27.51 -24.21 17.03
N LYS A 363 28.38 -24.53 16.07
CA LYS A 363 28.58 -25.89 15.53
C LYS A 363 28.98 -26.87 16.64
N THR A 364 29.94 -26.51 17.48
CA THR A 364 30.38 -27.35 18.61
C THR A 364 29.27 -27.53 19.65
N PHE A 365 28.52 -26.47 19.96
CA PHE A 365 27.32 -26.56 20.81
C PHE A 365 26.29 -27.55 20.23
N VAL A 366 25.97 -27.42 18.94
CA VAL A 366 25.03 -28.31 18.23
C VAL A 366 25.53 -29.75 18.19
N GLN A 367 26.82 -30.00 17.89
CA GLN A 367 27.42 -31.35 17.97
C GLN A 367 27.19 -31.97 19.34
N THR A 368 27.46 -31.20 20.40
CA THR A 368 27.37 -31.66 21.79
C THR A 368 25.93 -31.97 22.20
N ILE A 369 24.95 -31.14 21.83
CA ILE A 369 23.52 -31.44 22.05
C ILE A 369 23.10 -32.73 21.31
N PHE A 370 23.60 -32.98 20.10
CA PHE A 370 23.34 -34.24 19.38
C PHE A 370 24.09 -35.46 19.96
N ASP A 371 25.28 -35.27 20.53
CA ASP A 371 26.01 -36.30 21.25
C ASP A 371 25.35 -36.68 22.58
N ALA A 372 24.68 -35.75 23.25
CA ALA A 372 23.80 -36.04 24.39
C ALA A 372 22.43 -36.60 23.92
N GLU A 373 21.50 -35.71 23.57
CA GLU A 373 20.07 -35.99 23.31
C GLU A 373 19.76 -36.54 21.91
N GLY A 374 20.71 -36.46 20.97
CA GLY A 374 20.48 -36.82 19.57
C GLY A 374 20.44 -38.33 19.30
N HIS A 375 19.52 -38.74 18.43
CA HIS A 375 19.41 -40.09 17.89
C HIS A 375 19.62 -40.08 16.36
N VAL A 376 20.51 -40.95 15.88
CA VAL A 376 20.68 -41.18 14.44
C VAL A 376 19.89 -42.43 14.05
N GLY A 377 18.72 -42.22 13.45
CA GLY A 377 17.78 -43.26 13.05
C GLY A 377 18.11 -43.89 11.69
N LYS A 378 17.20 -44.75 11.19
CA LYS A 378 17.38 -45.43 9.89
C LYS A 378 17.23 -44.51 8.66
N THR A 379 16.54 -43.38 8.80
CA THR A 379 16.13 -42.48 7.69
C THR A 379 16.33 -40.98 7.96
N HIS A 380 16.58 -40.59 9.21
CA HIS A 380 16.69 -39.20 9.66
C HIS A 380 17.49 -39.13 10.97
N CYS A 381 17.99 -37.94 11.30
CA CYS A 381 18.44 -37.61 12.66
C CYS A 381 17.26 -36.98 13.43
N GLU A 382 17.14 -37.32 14.72
CA GLU A 382 16.16 -36.78 15.65
C GLU A 382 16.90 -36.26 16.89
N PHE A 383 16.38 -35.20 17.52
CA PHE A 383 16.50 -35.04 18.97
C PHE A 383 15.13 -34.64 19.54
N ALA A 384 14.91 -34.90 20.82
CA ALA A 384 13.68 -34.51 21.50
C ALA A 384 14.01 -33.55 22.65
N THR A 385 13.16 -32.55 22.87
CA THR A 385 13.30 -31.66 24.02
C THR A 385 11.94 -31.23 24.55
N ALA A 386 11.85 -31.01 25.86
CA ALA A 386 10.67 -30.39 26.47
C ALA A 386 10.65 -28.87 26.25
N SER A 387 11.79 -28.24 25.93
CA SER A 387 11.88 -26.79 25.75
C SER A 387 11.57 -26.37 24.32
N LYS A 388 10.59 -25.46 24.17
CA LYS A 388 10.34 -24.75 22.92
C LYS A 388 11.55 -23.93 22.48
N SER A 389 12.21 -23.25 23.43
CA SER A 389 13.37 -22.40 23.11
C SER A 389 14.53 -23.20 22.53
N ILE A 390 14.84 -24.37 23.10
CA ILE A 390 15.89 -25.25 22.56
C ILE A 390 15.50 -25.77 21.17
N ALA A 391 14.26 -26.22 20.98
CA ALA A 391 13.80 -26.73 19.69
C ALA A 391 13.93 -25.70 18.55
N TYR A 392 13.50 -24.45 18.78
CA TYR A 392 13.55 -23.40 17.76
C TYR A 392 14.98 -22.84 17.60
N GLY A 393 15.71 -22.54 18.68
CA GLY A 393 17.09 -22.06 18.56
C GLY A 393 18.04 -23.06 17.88
N MET A 394 17.83 -24.38 18.08
CA MET A 394 18.55 -25.42 17.32
C MET A 394 18.19 -25.41 15.83
N ARG A 395 16.92 -25.15 15.46
CA ARG A 395 16.50 -25.00 14.05
C ARG A 395 17.24 -23.85 13.37
N ASP A 396 17.39 -22.74 14.10
CA ASP A 396 17.92 -21.49 13.56
C ASP A 396 19.45 -21.58 13.43
N MET A 397 20.16 -22.11 14.44
CA MET A 397 21.58 -22.44 14.31
C MET A 397 21.86 -23.44 13.18
N LEU A 398 21.06 -24.52 13.07
CA LEU A 398 21.20 -25.48 11.96
C LEU A 398 20.95 -24.83 10.59
N ARG A 399 20.08 -23.80 10.51
CA ARG A 399 19.83 -23.05 9.28
C ARG A 399 21.06 -22.30 8.77
N HIS A 400 21.95 -21.82 9.65
CA HIS A 400 23.23 -21.21 9.24
C HIS A 400 24.09 -22.19 8.41
N PHE A 401 24.02 -23.49 8.71
CA PHE A 401 24.73 -24.57 8.00
C PHE A 401 23.90 -25.19 6.87
N GLY A 402 22.77 -24.57 6.51
CA GLY A 402 21.82 -25.03 5.51
C GLY A 402 21.01 -26.27 5.90
N ILE A 403 20.93 -26.61 7.18
CA ILE A 403 20.28 -27.83 7.65
C ILE A 403 18.85 -27.51 8.08
N TRP A 404 17.88 -28.13 7.42
CA TRP A 404 16.46 -27.84 7.61
C TRP A 404 15.85 -28.76 8.68
N LEU A 405 15.93 -28.30 9.94
CA LEU A 405 15.27 -28.95 11.07
C LEU A 405 13.75 -28.73 11.00
N ARG A 406 12.98 -29.81 11.15
CA ARG A 406 11.52 -29.81 11.29
C ARG A 406 11.12 -30.06 12.73
N ILE A 407 10.22 -29.25 13.25
CA ILE A 407 9.72 -29.34 14.62
C ILE A 407 8.29 -29.88 14.58
N SER A 408 8.04 -30.93 15.36
CA SER A 408 6.70 -31.46 15.61
C SER A 408 6.45 -31.59 17.12
N VAL A 409 5.20 -31.61 17.56
CA VAL A 409 4.84 -31.76 18.98
C VAL A 409 4.21 -33.13 19.19
N SER A 410 4.68 -33.86 20.21
CA SER A 410 4.15 -35.17 20.61
C SER A 410 3.99 -35.24 22.12
N MET A 411 2.92 -35.88 22.60
CA MET A 411 2.66 -36.04 24.04
C MET A 411 3.40 -37.27 24.56
N LYS A 412 4.47 -37.07 25.33
CA LYS A 412 5.25 -38.14 26.00
C LYS A 412 4.97 -38.14 27.51
N SER A 413 4.90 -39.31 28.13
CA SER A 413 4.79 -39.43 29.59
C SER A 413 6.10 -39.01 30.26
N ALA A 414 6.01 -38.24 31.35
CA ALA A 414 7.17 -37.80 32.10
C ALA A 414 7.96 -38.99 32.71
N THR A 415 9.27 -39.00 32.51
CA THR A 415 10.20 -40.05 32.96
C THR A 415 10.49 -40.04 34.47
N ASN A 416 10.03 -39.02 35.20
CA ASN A 416 10.20 -38.86 36.65
C ASN A 416 9.21 -39.69 37.49
N GLY A 417 8.77 -40.86 37.00
CA GLY A 417 7.82 -41.76 37.68
C GLY A 417 6.34 -41.32 37.66
N THR A 418 6.04 -40.03 37.54
CA THR A 418 4.66 -39.50 37.63
C THR A 418 3.72 -39.87 36.46
N LYS A 419 4.25 -40.40 35.35
CA LYS A 419 3.51 -40.75 34.11
C LYS A 419 2.68 -39.63 33.45
N ILE A 420 2.71 -38.39 33.96
CA ILE A 420 1.97 -37.23 33.41
C ILE A 420 2.38 -37.02 31.94
N LYS A 421 1.40 -37.03 31.02
CA LYS A 421 1.63 -36.71 29.60
C LYS A 421 1.98 -35.23 29.44
N ARG A 422 3.08 -34.92 28.78
CA ARG A 422 3.57 -33.56 28.53
C ARG A 422 3.97 -33.39 27.05
N PRO A 423 3.82 -32.19 26.46
CA PRO A 423 4.28 -31.94 25.10
C PRO A 423 5.81 -31.96 25.05
N TYR A 424 6.35 -32.71 24.09
CA TYR A 424 7.76 -32.71 23.70
C TYR A 424 7.87 -32.24 22.24
N PHE A 425 8.86 -31.41 21.98
CA PHE A 425 9.26 -31.00 20.63
C PHE A 425 10.18 -32.07 20.06
N ILE A 426 9.69 -32.76 19.03
CA ILE A 426 10.41 -33.79 18.28
C ILE A 426 10.98 -33.11 17.04
N CYS A 427 12.31 -32.98 17.04
CA CYS A 427 13.07 -32.16 16.13
C CYS A 427 13.84 -33.08 15.18
N THR A 428 13.47 -33.09 13.89
CA THR A 428 13.98 -34.08 12.92
C THR A 428 14.54 -33.42 11.67
N PHE A 429 15.61 -33.98 11.11
CA PHE A 429 16.06 -33.65 9.75
C PHE A 429 16.47 -34.92 8.99
N GLY A 430 16.15 -34.96 7.70
CA GLY A 430 16.35 -36.09 6.80
C GLY A 430 16.64 -35.59 5.39
N GLY A 431 17.00 -36.50 4.47
CA GLY A 431 17.37 -36.08 3.12
C GLY A 431 18.72 -35.36 3.09
N ASN A 432 18.88 -34.42 2.16
CA ASN A 432 20.14 -33.69 1.94
C ASN A 432 20.66 -32.97 3.20
N SER A 433 19.79 -32.63 4.15
CA SER A 433 20.18 -32.10 5.46
C SER A 433 21.05 -33.07 6.28
N VAL A 434 20.90 -34.38 6.11
CA VAL A 434 21.79 -35.38 6.72
C VAL A 434 23.16 -35.34 6.08
N ASP A 435 23.22 -35.26 4.74
CA ASP A 435 24.49 -35.19 4.02
C ASP A 435 25.26 -33.91 4.40
N ARG A 436 24.57 -32.77 4.48
CA ARG A 436 25.12 -31.50 4.96
C ARG A 436 25.54 -31.54 6.42
N PHE A 437 24.82 -32.26 7.29
CA PHE A 437 25.24 -32.47 8.68
C PHE A 437 26.48 -33.37 8.76
N ALA A 438 26.50 -34.51 8.08
CA ALA A 438 27.64 -35.44 8.08
C ALA A 438 28.92 -34.83 7.48
N ALA A 439 28.79 -33.92 6.51
CA ALA A 439 29.93 -33.21 5.91
C ALA A 439 30.52 -32.12 6.83
N GLN A 440 29.69 -31.45 7.63
CA GLN A 440 30.10 -30.30 8.43
C GLN A 440 30.34 -30.64 9.92
N PHE A 441 29.64 -31.63 10.47
CA PHE A 441 29.58 -31.96 11.90
C PHE A 441 30.23 -33.34 12.15
N LYS A 442 30.92 -33.46 13.29
CA LYS A 442 31.53 -34.73 13.75
C LYS A 442 31.04 -35.05 15.15
N LEU A 443 30.32 -36.16 15.33
CA LEU A 443 29.86 -36.61 16.64
C LEU A 443 31.01 -37.30 17.39
N GLN A 444 31.19 -36.98 18.66
CA GLN A 444 32.20 -37.59 19.53
C GLN A 444 31.87 -39.07 19.80
N THR A 445 30.58 -39.41 19.89
CA THR A 445 30.12 -40.78 20.14
C THR A 445 30.37 -41.66 18.92
N LYS A 446 31.43 -42.50 18.94
CA LYS A 446 31.81 -43.40 17.83
C LYS A 446 30.64 -44.17 17.21
N ARG A 447 29.68 -44.63 18.04
CA ARG A 447 28.45 -45.29 17.59
C ARG A 447 27.52 -44.35 16.79
N LYS A 448 27.26 -43.14 17.27
CA LYS A 448 26.42 -42.15 16.59
C LYS A 448 27.10 -41.65 15.31
N GLN A 449 28.41 -41.40 15.35
CA GLN A 449 29.21 -41.01 14.18
C GLN A 449 29.17 -42.09 13.08
N LYS A 450 29.44 -43.36 13.40
CA LYS A 450 29.34 -44.46 12.43
C LYS A 450 27.91 -44.62 11.90
N ALA A 451 26.88 -44.42 12.74
CA ALA A 451 25.49 -44.43 12.30
C ALA A 451 25.18 -43.27 11.34
N LEU A 452 25.75 -42.08 11.57
CA LEU A 452 25.58 -40.89 10.72
C LEU A 452 26.24 -41.08 9.35
N GLU A 453 27.46 -41.60 9.32
CA GLU A 453 28.17 -41.95 8.08
C GLU A 453 27.43 -43.04 7.29
N LEU A 454 26.90 -44.06 7.98
CA LEU A 454 26.07 -45.10 7.34
C LEU A 454 24.71 -44.56 6.89
N LEU A 455 24.18 -43.51 7.52
CA LEU A 455 22.92 -42.88 7.12
C LEU A 455 23.13 -42.02 5.86
N ALA A 456 24.13 -41.14 5.86
CA ALA A 456 24.47 -40.27 4.73
C ALA A 456 24.94 -41.03 3.47
N LYS A 457 25.44 -42.26 3.62
CA LYS A 457 25.74 -43.15 2.49
C LYS A 457 24.49 -43.75 1.82
N LYS A 458 23.29 -43.62 2.40
CA LYS A 458 22.05 -44.14 1.80
C LYS A 458 21.50 -43.15 0.79
N ARG A 459 20.89 -43.67 -0.28
CA ARG A 459 20.06 -42.85 -1.17
C ARG A 459 18.82 -42.36 -0.41
N HIS A 460 18.79 -41.08 -0.08
CA HIS A 460 17.65 -40.45 0.55
C HIS A 460 16.59 -39.98 -0.46
N ASN A 461 15.35 -39.80 0.02
CA ASN A 461 14.33 -39.09 -0.76
C ASN A 461 14.66 -37.60 -0.79
N THR A 462 15.22 -37.14 -1.91
CA THR A 462 15.69 -35.77 -2.09
C THR A 462 14.55 -34.75 -2.36
N ASN A 463 13.30 -35.23 -2.51
CA ASN A 463 12.11 -34.39 -2.67
C ASN A 463 11.57 -33.85 -1.32
N VAL A 464 12.14 -34.26 -0.19
CA VAL A 464 11.83 -33.75 1.15
C VAL A 464 12.11 -32.24 1.26
N GLU A 465 13.16 -31.76 0.61
CA GLU A 465 13.51 -30.33 0.44
C GLU A 465 13.12 -29.80 -0.95
N GLY A 466 12.23 -30.52 -1.63
CA GLY A 466 12.03 -30.47 -3.07
C GLY A 466 11.30 -29.23 -3.57
N ILE A 467 11.82 -28.72 -4.68
CA ILE A 467 11.23 -27.69 -5.53
C ILE A 467 9.84 -28.15 -5.99
N PRO A 468 8.78 -27.34 -5.90
CA PRO A 468 7.42 -27.67 -6.33
C PRO A 468 7.28 -27.65 -7.87
N SER A 469 8.01 -28.54 -8.51
CA SER A 469 8.15 -28.66 -9.97
C SER A 469 6.96 -29.33 -10.66
N GLN A 470 6.03 -29.97 -9.93
CA GLN A 470 4.96 -30.80 -10.49
C GLN A 470 4.17 -30.12 -11.62
N LYS A 471 3.78 -28.85 -11.44
CA LYS A 471 3.09 -28.06 -12.48
C LYS A 471 3.94 -27.87 -13.75
N ILE A 472 5.25 -27.70 -13.59
CA ILE A 472 6.20 -27.54 -14.70
C ILE A 472 6.43 -28.89 -15.39
N ILE A 473 6.59 -29.98 -14.64
CA ILE A 473 6.74 -31.35 -15.18
C ILE A 473 5.49 -31.76 -15.98
N GLN A 474 4.30 -31.39 -15.52
CA GLN A 474 3.05 -31.59 -16.26
C GLN A 474 3.03 -30.78 -17.57
N LYS A 475 3.41 -29.49 -17.56
CA LYS A 475 3.54 -28.70 -18.80
C LYS A 475 4.55 -29.30 -19.78
N ILE A 476 5.74 -29.71 -19.29
CA ILE A 476 6.80 -30.37 -20.07
C ILE A 476 6.24 -31.62 -20.76
N ALA A 477 5.58 -32.50 -20.00
CA ALA A 477 5.02 -33.73 -20.53
C ALA A 477 3.87 -33.50 -21.52
N ASN A 478 3.06 -32.46 -21.32
CA ASN A 478 1.95 -32.11 -22.21
C ASN A 478 2.44 -31.49 -23.53
N GLN A 479 3.68 -31.02 -23.61
CA GLN A 479 4.34 -30.63 -24.87
C GLN A 479 5.05 -31.79 -25.57
N GLY A 480 4.80 -33.05 -25.18
CA GLY A 480 5.39 -34.24 -25.79
C GLY A 480 6.85 -34.49 -25.43
N ILE A 481 7.46 -33.65 -24.57
CA ILE A 481 8.85 -33.83 -24.13
C ILE A 481 8.93 -35.10 -23.28
N SER A 482 9.74 -36.06 -23.72
CA SER A 482 9.94 -37.33 -23.03
C SER A 482 10.53 -37.08 -21.64
N LEU A 483 9.71 -37.26 -20.60
CA LEU A 483 10.18 -37.16 -19.21
C LEU A 483 11.38 -38.10 -18.97
N ARG A 484 11.37 -39.29 -19.58
CA ARG A 484 12.46 -40.27 -19.48
C ARG A 484 13.79 -39.71 -20.04
N SER A 485 13.75 -38.86 -21.08
CA SER A 485 14.96 -38.19 -21.56
C SER A 485 15.51 -37.18 -20.55
N LEU A 486 14.63 -36.51 -19.79
CA LEU A 486 14.99 -35.59 -18.71
C LEU A 486 15.40 -36.29 -17.38
N ASN A 487 15.57 -37.61 -17.38
CA ASN A 487 15.78 -38.43 -16.17
C ASN A 487 14.60 -38.32 -15.16
N LEU A 488 13.39 -38.07 -15.68
CA LEU A 488 12.14 -38.00 -14.94
C LEU A 488 11.26 -39.21 -15.31
N TYR A 489 10.97 -40.06 -14.33
CA TYR A 489 10.07 -41.19 -14.51
C TYR A 489 8.59 -40.76 -14.39
N THR A 490 7.66 -41.57 -14.91
CA THR A 490 6.21 -41.29 -14.92
C THR A 490 5.61 -40.79 -13.58
N PRO A 491 6.05 -41.29 -12.40
CA PRO A 491 5.60 -40.77 -11.11
C PRO A 491 5.84 -39.27 -10.89
N TYR A 492 6.83 -38.66 -11.56
CA TYR A 492 7.13 -37.23 -11.40
C TYR A 492 6.02 -36.29 -11.89
N LYS A 493 5.07 -36.76 -12.70
CA LYS A 493 3.83 -36.02 -13.00
C LYS A 493 2.93 -35.83 -11.76
N TYR A 494 3.12 -36.66 -10.74
CA TYR A 494 2.26 -36.79 -9.57
C TYR A 494 2.99 -36.58 -8.23
N THR A 495 4.33 -36.65 -8.18
CA THR A 495 5.11 -36.35 -6.98
C THR A 495 5.17 -34.85 -6.68
N GLN A 496 5.04 -34.48 -5.40
CA GLN A 496 4.97 -33.08 -4.95
C GLN A 496 6.29 -32.27 -5.01
N GLY A 497 7.37 -32.79 -5.59
CA GLY A 497 8.58 -32.01 -5.82
C GLY A 497 9.74 -32.75 -6.48
N MET A 498 10.81 -32.00 -6.76
CA MET A 498 12.08 -32.43 -7.36
C MET A 498 13.25 -31.87 -6.55
N SER A 499 14.35 -32.60 -6.41
CA SER A 499 15.57 -32.09 -5.74
C SER A 499 16.25 -30.96 -6.52
N LYS A 500 17.03 -30.10 -5.83
CA LYS A 500 17.79 -29.03 -6.50
C LYS A 500 18.75 -29.59 -7.56
N ASN A 501 19.48 -30.68 -7.26
CA ASN A 501 20.43 -31.28 -8.21
C ASN A 501 19.72 -31.87 -9.45
N LEU A 502 18.57 -32.54 -9.27
CA LEU A 502 17.78 -33.02 -10.40
C LEU A 502 17.15 -31.85 -11.17
N ALA A 503 16.76 -30.77 -10.49
CA ALA A 503 16.27 -29.56 -11.15
C ALA A 503 17.37 -28.86 -11.95
N TYR A 504 18.59 -28.73 -11.46
CA TYR A 504 19.72 -28.20 -12.24
C TYR A 504 20.06 -29.10 -13.44
N PHE A 505 20.05 -30.42 -13.28
CA PHE A 505 20.21 -31.36 -14.39
C PHE A 505 19.09 -31.21 -15.44
N VAL A 506 17.84 -31.08 -15.00
CA VAL A 506 16.69 -30.87 -15.88
C VAL A 506 16.76 -29.49 -16.55
N ILE A 507 17.17 -28.43 -15.84
CA ILE A 507 17.41 -27.08 -16.38
C ILE A 507 18.47 -27.13 -17.48
N ASP A 508 19.66 -27.67 -17.20
CA ASP A 508 20.76 -27.82 -18.16
C ASP A 508 20.32 -28.64 -19.39
N LYS A 509 19.59 -29.74 -19.18
CA LYS A 509 19.11 -30.58 -20.26
C LYS A 509 18.00 -29.92 -21.09
N LEU A 510 17.10 -29.16 -20.46
CA LEU A 510 16.10 -28.34 -21.14
C LEU A 510 16.78 -27.22 -21.94
N GLU A 511 17.82 -26.58 -21.42
CA GLU A 511 18.59 -25.56 -22.14
C GLU A 511 19.32 -26.14 -23.36
N LYS A 512 19.95 -27.32 -23.21
CA LYS A 512 20.57 -28.07 -24.32
C LYS A 512 19.58 -28.61 -25.35
N THR A 513 18.29 -28.68 -25.02
CA THR A 513 17.20 -29.09 -25.93
C THR A 513 16.31 -27.92 -26.34
N ASN A 514 16.80 -26.68 -26.20
CA ASN A 514 16.14 -25.42 -26.57
C ASN A 514 14.80 -25.12 -25.86
N HIS A 515 14.47 -25.83 -24.78
CA HIS A 515 13.30 -25.62 -23.94
C HIS A 515 13.55 -24.59 -22.81
N HIS A 516 14.12 -23.43 -23.16
CA HIS A 516 14.60 -22.42 -22.21
C HIS A 516 13.51 -21.86 -21.28
N ASP A 517 12.25 -21.80 -21.70
CA ASP A 517 11.16 -21.27 -20.87
C ASP A 517 10.87 -22.18 -19.66
N PHE A 518 10.90 -23.51 -19.86
CA PHE A 518 10.77 -24.46 -18.75
C PHE A 518 12.01 -24.47 -17.85
N ALA A 519 13.20 -24.28 -18.41
CA ALA A 519 14.41 -24.10 -17.63
C ALA A 519 14.34 -22.83 -16.76
N SER A 520 13.84 -21.71 -17.31
CA SER A 520 13.61 -20.45 -16.60
C SER A 520 12.56 -20.59 -15.49
N ASP A 521 11.38 -21.17 -15.80
CA ASP A 521 10.34 -21.44 -14.80
C ASP A 521 10.84 -22.37 -13.68
N LEU A 522 11.64 -23.39 -14.00
CA LEU A 522 12.20 -24.27 -12.97
C LEU A 522 13.28 -23.55 -12.16
N ARG A 523 14.11 -22.70 -12.78
CA ARG A 523 15.14 -21.87 -12.12
C ARG A 523 14.54 -20.90 -11.11
N LYS A 524 13.41 -20.24 -11.43
CA LYS A 524 12.62 -19.39 -10.49
C LYS A 524 12.19 -20.12 -9.23
N LEU A 525 11.97 -21.44 -9.29
CA LEU A 525 11.63 -22.27 -8.14
C LEU A 525 12.84 -22.95 -7.50
N SER A 526 13.99 -23.00 -8.20
CA SER A 526 15.22 -23.68 -7.76
C SER A 526 16.19 -22.79 -6.97
N LEU A 527 15.85 -21.50 -6.81
CA LEU A 527 16.59 -20.47 -6.08
C LEU A 527 17.39 -21.00 -4.88
N GLU A 528 18.69 -20.71 -4.86
CA GLU A 528 19.65 -21.33 -3.93
C GLU A 528 19.31 -21.07 -2.47
N SER A 529 18.93 -19.83 -2.15
CA SER A 529 18.72 -19.32 -0.79
C SER A 529 17.36 -19.62 -0.15
N ILE A 530 16.45 -20.34 -0.83
CA ILE A 530 15.13 -20.69 -0.30
C ILE A 530 14.80 -22.19 -0.42
N HIS A 531 13.89 -22.63 0.44
CA HIS A 531 13.13 -23.88 0.35
C HIS A 531 11.63 -23.56 0.28
N TRP A 532 10.86 -24.53 -0.22
CA TRP A 532 9.42 -24.41 -0.35
C TRP A 532 8.72 -25.27 0.70
N CYS A 533 8.32 -24.67 1.82
CA CYS A 533 7.63 -25.38 2.89
C CYS A 533 6.12 -25.41 2.63
N PRO A 534 5.47 -26.60 2.59
CA PRO A 534 4.02 -26.65 2.53
C PRO A 534 3.39 -26.13 3.83
N ILE A 535 2.25 -25.45 3.69
CA ILE A 535 1.38 -25.06 4.78
C ILE A 535 0.66 -26.30 5.28
N LYS A 536 0.84 -26.63 6.56
CA LYS A 536 0.20 -27.77 7.24
C LYS A 536 -1.22 -27.43 7.68
N LYS A 537 -1.46 -26.21 8.16
CA LYS A 537 -2.75 -25.75 8.67
C LYS A 537 -2.88 -24.23 8.51
N ILE A 538 -4.09 -23.76 8.22
CA ILE A 538 -4.46 -22.34 8.27
C ILE A 538 -5.68 -22.21 9.17
N GLU A 539 -5.68 -21.19 10.02
CA GLU A 539 -6.75 -20.89 10.96
C GLU A 539 -7.05 -19.39 10.90
N THR A 540 -8.33 -19.03 10.79
CA THR A 540 -8.79 -17.67 11.02
C THR A 540 -9.13 -17.53 12.50
N ILE A 541 -8.62 -16.50 13.16
CA ILE A 541 -8.74 -16.31 14.61
C ILE A 541 -9.11 -14.85 14.88
N MET A 542 -10.18 -14.60 15.62
CA MET A 542 -10.47 -13.27 16.16
C MET A 542 -9.35 -12.85 17.11
N TYR A 543 -8.71 -11.71 16.85
CA TYR A 543 -7.57 -11.25 17.62
C TYR A 543 -7.71 -9.79 18.04
N SER A 544 -7.70 -9.59 19.36
CA SER A 544 -7.63 -8.27 19.99
C SER A 544 -6.26 -8.12 20.63
N GLY A 545 -5.44 -7.18 20.15
CA GLY A 545 -4.04 -7.06 20.57
C GLY A 545 -3.16 -6.39 19.52
N TYR A 546 -1.87 -6.20 19.83
CA TYR A 546 -0.95 -5.49 18.93
C TYR A 546 -0.41 -6.39 17.80
N VAL A 547 -0.60 -5.92 16.56
CA VAL A 547 0.19 -6.32 15.40
C VAL A 547 1.25 -5.27 15.07
N TYR A 548 2.26 -5.64 14.31
CA TYR A 548 3.52 -4.93 14.12
C TYR A 548 3.99 -5.02 12.66
N ASP A 549 4.80 -4.07 12.19
CA ASP A 549 5.50 -4.12 10.90
C ASP A 549 6.87 -3.44 11.01
N ILE A 550 7.77 -3.62 10.02
CA ILE A 550 9.08 -2.95 9.99
C ILE A 550 9.34 -2.25 8.65
N SER A 551 9.82 -1.01 8.73
CA SER A 551 10.15 -0.23 7.53
C SER A 551 11.56 -0.56 7.05
N VAL A 552 11.64 -1.28 5.94
CA VAL A 552 12.88 -1.72 5.33
C VAL A 552 13.25 -0.81 4.14
N PRO A 553 14.37 -0.05 4.22
CA PRO A 553 14.80 0.83 3.14
C PRO A 553 15.10 0.08 1.85
N GLN A 554 14.64 0.62 0.71
CA GLN A 554 14.79 0.08 -0.67
C GLN A 554 14.04 -1.25 -0.92
N MET A 555 13.98 -2.14 0.07
CA MET A 555 13.43 -3.49 -0.04
C MET A 555 12.17 -3.59 0.80
N HIS A 556 10.98 -3.32 0.26
CA HIS A 556 9.71 -3.53 0.99
C HIS A 556 9.39 -5.05 1.18
N ASN A 557 10.29 -5.81 1.80
CA ASN A 557 10.18 -7.20 2.25
C ASN A 557 11.20 -7.48 3.38
N TYR A 558 10.86 -8.40 4.29
CA TYR A 558 11.74 -8.92 5.35
C TYR A 558 11.37 -10.35 5.70
N VAL A 559 12.24 -11.06 6.43
CA VAL A 559 11.99 -12.41 6.92
C VAL A 559 11.43 -12.38 8.35
N VAL A 560 10.23 -12.94 8.54
CA VAL A 560 9.51 -13.08 9.82
C VAL A 560 9.05 -14.52 10.03
N ASN A 561 9.35 -15.10 11.19
CA ASN A 561 9.20 -16.53 11.51
C ASN A 561 9.73 -17.46 10.40
N GLY A 562 10.74 -17.01 9.66
CA GLY A 562 11.30 -17.70 8.49
C GLY A 562 10.56 -17.49 7.16
N ILE A 563 9.77 -16.41 6.96
CA ILE A 563 8.94 -16.20 5.75
C ILE A 563 8.96 -14.72 5.29
N ILE A 564 8.79 -14.45 3.98
CA ILE A 564 9.08 -13.15 3.31
C ILE A 564 7.77 -12.33 3.01
N THR A 565 7.78 -10.97 2.96
CA THR A 565 6.62 -9.99 2.94
C THR A 565 6.54 -8.95 1.73
N HIS A 566 5.45 -8.16 1.42
CA HIS A 566 5.39 -7.34 0.13
C HIS A 566 4.34 -6.17 -0.18
N ASN A 567 4.62 -5.14 -1.06
CA ASN A 567 3.68 -4.05 -1.58
C ASN A 567 3.90 -3.36 -3.02
N THR A 568 3.14 -2.28 -3.41
CA THR A 568 3.03 -1.37 -4.65
C THR A 568 2.88 -1.93 -6.09
N VAL A 569 1.72 -2.52 -6.43
CA VAL A 569 1.71 -3.62 -7.42
C VAL A 569 0.83 -3.43 -8.68
N GLN A 570 -0.25 -2.62 -8.66
CA GLN A 570 -1.28 -2.61 -9.71
C GLN A 570 -0.78 -2.16 -11.11
N THR A 571 -0.32 -0.92 -11.24
CA THR A 571 -0.01 -0.31 -12.54
C THR A 571 1.16 -0.98 -13.25
N LEU A 572 2.20 -1.34 -12.49
CA LEU A 572 3.35 -2.07 -13.01
C LEU A 572 2.96 -3.49 -13.43
N SER A 573 2.00 -4.12 -12.75
CA SER A 573 1.43 -5.39 -13.23
C SER A 573 0.70 -5.24 -14.56
N TYR A 574 -0.02 -4.15 -14.81
CA TYR A 574 -0.64 -3.93 -16.13
C TYR A 574 0.42 -3.77 -17.22
N VAL A 575 1.41 -2.90 -16.99
CA VAL A 575 2.54 -2.68 -17.91
C VAL A 575 3.25 -4.00 -18.25
N ALA A 576 3.36 -4.91 -17.28
CA ALA A 576 3.97 -6.23 -17.44
C ALA A 576 3.06 -7.31 -18.07
N THR A 577 1.75 -7.07 -18.15
CA THR A 577 0.78 -8.03 -18.70
C THR A 577 0.50 -7.76 -20.18
N GLU A 578 0.40 -6.49 -20.54
CA GLU A 578 0.15 -6.08 -21.91
C GLU A 578 1.45 -6.10 -22.74
N LYS A 579 1.38 -6.63 -23.97
CA LYS A 579 2.57 -7.08 -24.72
C LYS A 579 3.38 -5.96 -25.36
N GLN A 580 2.78 -4.78 -25.57
CA GLN A 580 3.35 -3.66 -26.35
C GLN A 580 3.41 -2.33 -25.57
N THR A 581 3.57 -2.36 -24.25
CA THR A 581 3.50 -1.16 -23.38
C THR A 581 4.74 -0.25 -23.45
N PHE A 582 5.88 -0.75 -23.90
CA PHE A 582 7.16 -0.03 -23.88
C PHE A 582 7.44 0.75 -25.18
N PRO A 583 8.03 1.96 -25.12
CA PRO A 583 8.48 2.66 -23.91
C PRO A 583 7.33 3.30 -23.11
N VAL A 584 7.52 3.41 -21.79
CA VAL A 584 6.53 3.94 -20.84
C VAL A 584 6.96 5.32 -20.33
N LEU A 585 6.09 6.31 -20.44
CA LEU A 585 6.24 7.62 -19.79
C LEU A 585 5.41 7.69 -18.51
N VAL A 586 6.06 7.74 -17.36
CA VAL A 586 5.44 8.04 -16.06
C VAL A 586 5.51 9.55 -15.82
N VAL A 587 4.36 10.18 -15.74
CA VAL A 587 4.19 11.58 -15.36
C VAL A 587 3.64 11.62 -13.95
N ALA A 588 4.34 12.28 -13.02
CA ALA A 588 3.97 12.27 -11.61
C ALA A 588 4.37 13.56 -10.86
N PRO A 589 3.82 13.80 -9.64
CA PRO A 589 4.30 14.87 -8.76
C PRO A 589 5.80 14.74 -8.45
N LEU A 590 6.48 15.88 -8.25
CA LEU A 590 7.94 15.93 -8.07
C LEU A 590 8.45 15.04 -6.92
N VAL A 591 7.64 14.91 -5.86
CA VAL A 591 7.97 14.10 -4.68
C VAL A 591 7.90 12.58 -4.91
N THR A 592 7.11 12.10 -5.89
CA THR A 592 6.92 10.65 -6.11
C THR A 592 7.86 10.07 -7.18
N LEU A 593 8.60 10.88 -7.94
CA LEU A 593 9.47 10.41 -9.04
C LEU A 593 10.48 9.34 -8.57
N ASN A 594 11.18 9.61 -7.46
CA ASN A 594 12.15 8.67 -6.86
C ASN A 594 11.47 7.43 -6.27
N ASN A 595 10.17 7.48 -5.96
CA ASN A 595 9.45 6.28 -5.56
C ASN A 595 9.20 5.40 -6.78
N TRP A 596 8.58 5.96 -7.83
CA TRP A 596 8.31 5.25 -9.09
C TRP A 596 9.52 4.49 -9.63
N GLU A 597 10.71 5.10 -9.64
CA GLU A 597 11.95 4.43 -10.05
C GLU A 597 12.24 3.15 -9.24
N ARG A 598 12.19 3.22 -7.90
CA ARG A 598 12.42 2.06 -7.03
C ARG A 598 11.37 0.96 -7.24
N GLU A 599 10.11 1.35 -7.37
CA GLU A 599 9.00 0.41 -7.57
C GLU A 599 9.13 -0.30 -8.94
N ILE A 600 9.56 0.41 -9.98
CA ILE A 600 9.88 -0.15 -11.31
C ILE A 600 11.03 -1.16 -11.19
N SER A 601 12.17 -0.77 -10.59
CA SER A 601 13.31 -1.68 -10.39
C SER A 601 12.90 -2.95 -9.65
N LYS A 602 11.97 -2.83 -8.70
CA LYS A 602 11.54 -3.92 -7.84
C LYS A 602 10.51 -4.85 -8.49
N PHE A 603 9.51 -4.34 -9.23
CA PHE A 603 8.43 -5.17 -9.77
C PHE A 603 8.51 -5.51 -11.25
N MET A 604 9.47 -4.94 -11.98
CA MET A 604 9.59 -5.20 -13.41
C MET A 604 10.86 -6.00 -13.71
N LYS A 605 10.72 -7.02 -14.56
CA LYS A 605 11.82 -7.69 -15.26
C LYS A 605 12.04 -7.01 -16.61
N LYS A 606 13.30 -6.87 -17.00
CA LYS A 606 13.68 -6.39 -18.33
C LYS A 606 13.24 -7.40 -19.39
N LYS A 607 12.82 -6.90 -20.55
CA LYS A 607 12.47 -7.69 -21.72
C LYS A 607 13.38 -7.27 -22.86
N SER A 608 14.12 -8.21 -23.44
CA SER A 608 15.01 -7.93 -24.55
C SER A 608 14.24 -7.63 -25.84
N ARG A 609 14.92 -7.06 -26.84
CA ARG A 609 14.32 -6.71 -28.14
C ARG A 609 13.70 -7.90 -28.89
N ASN A 610 14.18 -9.13 -28.65
CA ASN A 610 13.61 -10.37 -29.17
C ASN A 610 12.53 -11.00 -28.25
N GLY A 611 12.00 -10.23 -27.29
CA GLY A 611 10.86 -10.61 -26.45
C GLY A 611 11.19 -11.47 -25.23
N ARG A 612 12.43 -11.93 -25.05
CA ARG A 612 12.85 -12.77 -23.91
C ARG A 612 12.89 -11.98 -22.61
N ILE A 613 12.49 -12.62 -21.51
CA ILE A 613 12.55 -12.03 -20.18
C ILE A 613 13.95 -12.24 -19.59
N ILE A 614 14.62 -11.15 -19.21
CA ILE A 614 15.90 -11.19 -18.50
C ILE A 614 15.60 -11.16 -17.00
N GLU A 615 15.75 -12.31 -16.35
CA GLU A 615 15.39 -12.53 -14.93
C GLU A 615 16.08 -11.53 -13.98
N SER A 616 17.39 -11.33 -14.17
CA SER A 616 18.31 -10.60 -13.30
C SER A 616 18.22 -9.08 -13.42
N GLU A 617 17.73 -8.55 -14.54
CA GLU A 617 17.73 -7.11 -14.83
C GLU A 617 16.34 -6.50 -14.65
N SER A 618 16.27 -5.27 -14.14
CA SER A 618 15.08 -4.44 -14.28
C SER A 618 15.10 -3.68 -15.59
N PRO A 619 13.96 -3.25 -16.13
CA PRO A 619 13.91 -2.27 -17.21
C PRO A 619 14.69 -1.01 -16.82
N THR A 620 15.26 -0.36 -17.83
CA THR A 620 16.01 0.90 -17.67
C THR A 620 15.06 2.07 -17.42
N SER A 621 15.43 2.97 -16.51
CA SER A 621 14.64 4.15 -16.15
C SER A 621 15.48 5.43 -16.24
N THR A 622 14.86 6.51 -16.72
CA THR A 622 15.45 7.85 -16.73
C THR A 622 14.55 8.85 -16.01
N ILE A 623 15.00 9.43 -14.88
CA ILE A 623 14.32 10.56 -14.25
C ILE A 623 14.72 11.88 -14.92
N ILE A 624 13.74 12.53 -15.55
CA ILE A 624 13.90 13.83 -16.22
C ILE A 624 13.69 14.94 -15.19
N ARG A 625 14.79 15.55 -14.73
CA ARG A 625 14.80 16.63 -13.73
C ARG A 625 14.99 18.04 -14.31
N THR A 626 15.35 18.16 -15.59
CA THR A 626 15.69 19.44 -16.23
C THR A 626 14.75 19.76 -17.39
N GLY A 627 14.37 21.04 -17.50
CA GLY A 627 13.59 21.57 -18.62
C GLY A 627 14.42 22.01 -19.82
N LYS A 628 15.75 21.90 -19.78
CA LYS A 628 16.62 22.16 -20.93
C LYS A 628 16.41 21.05 -21.97
N SER A 629 16.18 21.42 -23.22
CA SER A 629 16.16 20.47 -24.34
C SER A 629 17.51 19.77 -24.44
N LYS A 630 17.48 18.44 -24.49
CA LYS A 630 18.65 17.57 -24.67
C LYS A 630 18.15 16.22 -25.14
N GLU A 631 18.89 15.57 -26.03
CA GLU A 631 18.63 14.18 -26.40
C GLU A 631 18.55 13.30 -25.14
N LEU A 632 17.49 12.49 -25.08
CA LEU A 632 17.20 11.60 -23.95
C LEU A 632 17.74 10.20 -24.27
N PRO A 633 18.39 9.52 -23.30
CA PRO A 633 18.89 8.17 -23.53
C PRO A 633 17.72 7.21 -23.79
N VAL A 634 17.92 6.23 -24.66
CA VAL A 634 16.89 5.23 -24.98
C VAL A 634 16.70 4.30 -23.78
N THR A 635 15.66 4.54 -22.99
CA THR A 635 15.28 3.72 -21.83
C THR A 635 13.84 3.20 -21.91
N ASP A 636 13.57 2.13 -21.15
CA ASP A 636 12.27 1.46 -21.10
C ASP A 636 11.21 2.33 -20.40
N PHE A 637 11.61 3.03 -19.34
CA PHE A 637 10.81 4.01 -18.60
C PHE A 637 11.43 5.40 -18.66
N TYR A 638 10.57 6.41 -18.81
CA TYR A 638 10.89 7.82 -18.58
C TYR A 638 10.02 8.33 -17.45
N ILE A 639 10.60 9.02 -16.47
CA ILE A 639 9.90 9.49 -15.28
C ILE A 639 10.05 11.02 -15.22
N ILE A 640 8.96 11.76 -15.32
CA ILE A 640 8.99 13.24 -15.44
C ILE A 640 7.93 13.91 -14.56
N ASN A 641 8.23 15.13 -14.12
CA ASN A 641 7.22 15.98 -13.48
C ASN A 641 6.37 16.76 -14.50
N TYR A 642 5.08 16.95 -14.18
CA TYR A 642 4.12 17.71 -14.98
C TYR A 642 4.62 19.06 -15.52
N GLU A 643 5.35 19.83 -14.72
CA GLU A 643 5.80 21.19 -15.10
C GLU A 643 6.95 21.19 -16.13
N LEU A 644 7.62 20.04 -16.33
CA LEU A 644 8.67 19.89 -17.33
C LEU A 644 8.15 19.40 -18.69
N LEU A 645 6.92 18.85 -18.75
CA LEU A 645 6.37 18.23 -19.95
C LEU A 645 6.36 19.14 -21.17
N TYR A 646 5.90 20.39 -21.03
CA TYR A 646 5.81 21.31 -22.15
C TYR A 646 7.19 21.70 -22.70
N LYS A 647 8.16 21.94 -21.79
CA LYS A 647 9.55 22.27 -22.14
C LYS A 647 10.29 21.10 -22.80
N ARG A 648 9.92 19.86 -22.46
CA ARG A 648 10.54 18.63 -23.00
C ARG A 648 9.69 17.95 -24.08
N LEU A 649 8.61 18.59 -24.54
CA LEU A 649 7.65 17.99 -25.48
C LEU A 649 8.33 17.55 -26.80
N SER A 650 9.22 18.39 -27.35
CA SER A 650 10.02 18.10 -28.55
C SER A 650 10.88 16.85 -28.42
N ASP A 651 11.36 16.58 -27.21
CA ASP A 651 12.28 15.48 -26.92
C ASP A 651 11.47 14.21 -26.69
N LEU A 652 10.41 14.31 -25.88
CA LEU A 652 9.49 13.20 -25.57
C LEU A 652 8.76 12.68 -26.82
N SER A 653 8.35 13.57 -27.74
CA SER A 653 7.70 13.16 -28.99
C SER A 653 8.58 12.32 -29.92
N LYS A 654 9.91 12.37 -29.76
CA LYS A 654 10.86 11.56 -30.56
C LYS A 654 11.03 10.12 -30.02
N LEU A 655 10.59 9.85 -28.80
CA LEU A 655 10.88 8.59 -28.09
C LEU A 655 9.92 7.43 -28.42
N ASN A 656 9.00 7.61 -29.39
CA ASN A 656 8.08 6.56 -29.85
C ASN A 656 7.29 5.89 -28.70
N ILE A 657 6.89 6.69 -27.70
CA ILE A 657 6.26 6.24 -26.45
C ILE A 657 4.96 5.48 -26.74
N ARG A 658 4.76 4.35 -26.08
CA ARG A 658 3.57 3.48 -26.26
C ARG A 658 2.58 3.54 -25.11
N THR A 659 3.05 3.73 -23.88
CA THR A 659 2.20 3.93 -22.69
C THR A 659 2.53 5.25 -22.02
N ILE A 660 1.50 5.99 -21.62
CA ILE A 660 1.62 7.07 -20.64
C ILE A 660 0.85 6.71 -19.37
N VAL A 661 1.51 6.87 -18.22
CA VAL A 661 0.93 6.76 -16.88
C VAL A 661 0.94 8.14 -16.25
N CYS A 662 -0.24 8.63 -15.88
CA CYS A 662 -0.42 9.91 -15.19
C CYS A 662 -0.80 9.65 -13.73
N ASP A 663 0.19 9.76 -12.85
CA ASP A 663 0.02 9.70 -11.40
C ASP A 663 -0.47 11.06 -10.87
N GLU A 664 -1.51 11.06 -10.03
CA GLU A 664 -2.30 12.25 -9.68
C GLU A 664 -2.82 13.02 -10.93
N VAL A 665 -3.51 12.29 -11.82
CA VAL A 665 -3.98 12.77 -13.14
C VAL A 665 -4.87 14.02 -13.09
N HIS A 666 -5.44 14.36 -11.93
CA HIS A 666 -6.15 15.62 -11.68
C HIS A 666 -5.28 16.88 -11.93
N ASN A 667 -3.97 16.72 -12.09
CA ASN A 667 -3.07 17.77 -12.60
C ASN A 667 -3.37 18.20 -14.04
N LEU A 668 -4.10 17.39 -14.81
CA LEU A 668 -4.47 17.63 -16.21
C LEU A 668 -5.91 18.13 -16.41
N ARG A 669 -6.61 18.44 -15.31
CA ARG A 669 -8.03 18.86 -15.25
C ARG A 669 -8.42 20.13 -16.04
N SER A 670 -7.48 20.82 -16.68
CA SER A 670 -7.77 22.06 -17.42
C SER A 670 -7.09 22.08 -18.79
N LYS A 671 -7.94 22.11 -19.83
CA LYS A 671 -7.55 22.05 -21.25
C LYS A 671 -6.72 23.24 -21.74
N THR A 672 -6.75 24.38 -21.02
CA THR A 672 -6.00 25.59 -21.40
C THR A 672 -4.52 25.51 -21.06
N THR A 673 -4.16 24.66 -20.08
CA THR A 673 -2.81 24.59 -19.51
C THR A 673 -1.76 24.01 -20.47
N GLN A 674 -0.52 24.47 -20.35
CA GLN A 674 0.61 23.93 -21.12
C GLN A 674 0.84 22.43 -20.85
N LYS A 675 0.72 21.98 -19.59
CA LYS A 675 0.84 20.57 -19.23
C LYS A 675 -0.23 19.69 -19.86
N TYR A 676 -1.50 20.13 -19.90
CA TYR A 676 -2.53 19.42 -20.64
C TYR A 676 -2.22 19.38 -22.13
N LYS A 677 -1.89 20.53 -22.76
CA LYS A 677 -1.55 20.59 -24.19
C LYS A 677 -0.38 19.66 -24.55
N ALA A 678 0.62 19.54 -23.68
CA ALA A 678 1.73 18.62 -23.84
C ALA A 678 1.28 17.15 -23.73
N VAL A 679 0.55 16.77 -22.67
CA VAL A 679 0.03 15.38 -22.55
C VAL A 679 -0.91 15.02 -23.68
N LYS A 680 -1.84 15.90 -24.07
CA LYS A 680 -2.78 15.66 -25.17
C LYS A 680 -2.06 15.45 -26.52
N LYS A 681 -0.98 16.21 -26.78
CA LYS A 681 -0.12 16.00 -27.96
C LYS A 681 0.62 14.65 -27.90
N LEU A 682 1.20 14.28 -26.75
CA LEU A 682 1.84 12.98 -26.57
C LEU A 682 0.84 11.82 -26.69
N ALA A 683 -0.33 11.95 -26.08
CA ALA A 683 -1.42 10.97 -26.08
C ALA A 683 -2.06 10.75 -27.46
N ALA A 684 -1.84 11.67 -28.40
CA ALA A 684 -2.29 11.62 -29.79
C ALA A 684 -1.18 11.17 -30.78
N LEU A 685 0.03 10.83 -30.29
CA LEU A 685 1.06 10.25 -31.16
C LEU A 685 0.59 8.90 -31.72
N PRO A 686 0.82 8.59 -33.01
CA PRO A 686 0.46 7.28 -33.59
C PRO A 686 1.08 6.08 -32.88
N SER A 687 2.20 6.29 -32.18
CA SER A 687 2.87 5.27 -31.36
C SER A 687 2.12 4.90 -30.08
N LEU A 688 1.26 5.79 -29.58
CA LEU A 688 0.77 5.73 -28.20
C LEU A 688 -0.59 5.03 -28.11
N SER A 689 -0.55 3.80 -27.61
CA SER A 689 -1.72 2.91 -27.54
C SER A 689 -2.41 2.92 -26.17
N TYR A 690 -1.69 3.21 -25.08
CA TYR A 690 -2.17 3.02 -23.70
C TYR A 690 -2.04 4.30 -22.86
N ARG A 691 -3.09 4.67 -22.15
CA ARG A 691 -3.23 5.92 -21.39
C ARG A 691 -3.89 5.63 -20.05
N ILE A 692 -3.09 5.62 -18.99
CA ILE A 692 -3.52 5.22 -17.64
C ILE A 692 -3.49 6.43 -16.71
N GLY A 693 -4.63 6.74 -16.09
CA GLY A 693 -4.72 7.74 -15.02
C GLY A 693 -4.79 7.08 -13.65
N LEU A 694 -4.12 7.66 -12.66
CA LEU A 694 -4.24 7.32 -11.25
C LEU A 694 -4.57 8.61 -10.49
N SER A 695 -5.55 8.60 -9.58
CA SER A 695 -5.83 9.76 -8.71
C SER A 695 -6.71 9.37 -7.54
N GLY A 696 -6.39 9.80 -6.32
CA GLY A 696 -7.33 9.69 -5.20
C GLY A 696 -8.55 10.61 -5.33
N THR A 697 -8.41 11.69 -6.11
CA THR A 697 -9.45 12.72 -6.31
C THR A 697 -9.46 13.14 -7.79
N PRO A 698 -10.18 12.44 -8.69
CA PRO A 698 -10.10 12.71 -10.13
C PRO A 698 -10.77 14.02 -10.56
N ILE A 699 -11.76 14.50 -9.81
CA ILE A 699 -12.40 15.81 -10.00
C ILE A 699 -11.97 16.74 -8.84
N TYR A 700 -11.61 17.99 -9.14
CA TYR A 700 -10.96 18.88 -8.16
C TYR A 700 -11.84 20.07 -7.71
N ASN A 701 -12.64 20.61 -8.64
CA ASN A 701 -13.53 21.76 -8.46
C ASN A 701 -14.94 21.54 -9.00
N ARG A 702 -15.09 21.03 -10.24
CA ARG A 702 -16.34 21.03 -11.00
C ARG A 702 -16.41 19.78 -11.86
N GLY A 703 -17.61 19.23 -12.07
CA GLY A 703 -17.78 17.97 -12.81
C GLY A 703 -17.17 17.98 -14.21
N SER A 704 -17.20 19.14 -14.88
CA SER A 704 -16.61 19.35 -16.21
C SER A 704 -15.08 19.18 -16.28
N GLU A 705 -14.37 19.21 -15.14
CA GLU A 705 -12.94 18.91 -15.05
C GLU A 705 -12.60 17.44 -15.36
N ILE A 706 -13.58 16.52 -15.35
CA ILE A 706 -13.36 15.13 -15.78
C ILE A 706 -13.19 15.03 -17.30
N TRP A 707 -13.81 15.92 -18.09
CA TRP A 707 -13.74 15.87 -19.55
C TRP A 707 -12.30 15.88 -20.09
N PRO A 708 -11.40 16.81 -19.71
CA PRO A 708 -10.03 16.79 -20.24
C PRO A 708 -9.26 15.53 -19.84
N ILE A 709 -9.51 14.97 -18.65
CA ILE A 709 -8.89 13.70 -18.24
C ILE A 709 -9.38 12.56 -19.15
N VAL A 710 -10.69 12.46 -19.38
CA VAL A 710 -11.27 11.44 -20.27
C VAL A 710 -10.86 11.64 -21.73
N ASP A 711 -10.80 12.88 -22.21
CA ASP A 711 -10.35 13.21 -23.56
C ASP A 711 -8.85 12.89 -23.78
N ILE A 712 -8.05 12.84 -22.72
CA ILE A 712 -6.73 12.20 -22.79
C ILE A 712 -6.90 10.67 -22.82
N LEU A 713 -7.48 10.06 -21.79
CA LEU A 713 -7.44 8.61 -21.58
C LEU A 713 -8.16 7.84 -22.70
N ARG A 714 -9.38 8.25 -23.06
CA ARG A 714 -10.24 7.65 -24.09
C ARG A 714 -10.87 8.75 -24.96
N PRO A 715 -10.11 9.33 -25.92
CA PRO A 715 -10.55 10.44 -26.76
C PRO A 715 -11.89 10.17 -27.45
N GLY A 716 -12.76 11.17 -27.51
CA GLY A 716 -14.07 11.08 -28.17
C GLY A 716 -15.17 10.34 -27.38
N LEU A 717 -14.88 9.67 -26.25
CA LEU A 717 -15.90 8.97 -25.44
C LEU A 717 -17.05 9.91 -25.03
N LEU A 718 -16.70 11.11 -24.57
CA LEU A 718 -17.65 12.16 -24.15
C LEU A 718 -17.95 13.18 -25.26
N GLY A 719 -17.55 12.89 -26.51
CA GLY A 719 -17.55 13.86 -27.61
C GLY A 719 -16.50 14.98 -27.44
N SER A 720 -16.57 15.98 -28.31
CA SER A 720 -15.85 17.24 -28.14
C SER A 720 -16.29 17.97 -26.87
N PHE A 721 -15.48 18.94 -26.41
CA PHE A 721 -15.87 19.73 -25.23
C PHE A 721 -17.17 20.51 -25.45
N LYS A 722 -17.47 20.92 -26.70
CA LYS A 722 -18.72 21.62 -27.04
C LYS A 722 -19.92 20.68 -26.84
N GLU A 723 -19.89 19.51 -27.45
CA GLU A 723 -20.95 18.48 -27.32
C GLU A 723 -21.09 17.98 -25.87
N PHE A 724 -19.98 17.82 -25.14
CA PHE A 724 -20.02 17.51 -23.71
C PHE A 724 -20.73 18.60 -22.91
N CYS A 725 -20.45 19.87 -23.20
CA CYS A 725 -21.13 20.98 -22.53
C CYS A 725 -22.61 21.05 -22.89
N GLU A 726 -22.97 20.87 -24.17
CA GLU A 726 -24.35 20.85 -24.66
C GLU A 726 -25.18 19.72 -24.02
N TYR A 727 -24.59 18.53 -23.83
CA TYR A 727 -25.31 17.36 -23.34
C TYR A 727 -25.33 17.22 -21.81
N PHE A 728 -24.20 17.49 -21.14
CA PHE A 728 -24.04 17.26 -19.70
C PHE A 728 -24.07 18.55 -18.87
N CYS A 729 -23.81 19.72 -19.46
CA CYS A 729 -23.59 20.94 -18.70
C CYS A 729 -24.59 22.05 -19.04
N TYR A 730 -24.52 23.12 -18.26
CA TYR A 730 -24.78 24.46 -18.75
C TYR A 730 -23.52 25.30 -18.60
N VAL A 731 -23.37 26.33 -19.43
CA VAL A 731 -22.31 27.33 -19.27
C VAL A 731 -22.94 28.52 -18.55
N ASN A 732 -22.37 28.90 -17.41
CA ASN A 732 -22.84 30.10 -16.70
C ASN A 732 -22.28 31.39 -17.34
N GLU A 733 -22.80 32.53 -16.91
CA GLU A 733 -22.39 33.89 -17.36
C GLU A 733 -20.87 34.12 -17.28
N LYS A 734 -20.18 33.44 -16.34
CA LYS A 734 -18.72 33.51 -16.15
C LYS A 734 -17.94 32.50 -17.01
N GLY A 735 -18.58 31.94 -18.05
CA GLY A 735 -17.97 31.02 -19.01
C GLY A 735 -17.63 29.63 -18.45
N LYS A 736 -18.14 29.26 -17.26
CA LYS A 736 -17.82 27.98 -16.60
C LYS A 736 -18.88 26.93 -16.90
N ALA A 737 -18.45 25.79 -17.43
CA ALA A 737 -19.30 24.62 -17.61
C ALA A 737 -19.56 23.92 -16.26
N ILE A 738 -20.82 23.80 -15.87
CA ILE A 738 -21.29 23.14 -14.64
C ILE A 738 -22.19 21.99 -15.04
N VAL A 739 -21.99 20.80 -14.46
CA VAL A 739 -22.77 19.61 -14.85
C VAL A 739 -24.19 19.69 -14.28
N LEU A 740 -25.17 19.61 -15.19
CA LEU A 740 -26.61 19.61 -14.88
C LEU A 740 -26.94 18.45 -13.94
N GLU A 741 -27.69 18.72 -12.88
CA GLU A 741 -28.01 17.76 -11.82
C GLU A 741 -28.63 16.46 -12.36
N ASN A 742 -29.65 16.58 -13.21
CA ASN A 742 -30.30 15.45 -13.88
C ASN A 742 -29.37 14.67 -14.85
N LYS A 743 -28.21 15.21 -15.22
CA LYS A 743 -27.21 14.55 -16.07
C LYS A 743 -26.04 13.94 -15.28
N ARG A 744 -25.87 14.24 -13.98
CA ARG A 744 -24.73 13.77 -13.18
C ARG A 744 -24.67 12.24 -13.06
N ALA A 745 -25.81 11.60 -12.81
CA ALA A 745 -25.90 10.13 -12.80
C ALA A 745 -25.64 9.50 -14.18
N SER A 746 -26.08 10.16 -15.27
CA SER A 746 -25.76 9.72 -16.63
C SER A 746 -24.25 9.83 -16.91
N LEU A 747 -23.61 10.91 -16.46
CA LEU A 747 -22.16 11.08 -16.57
C LEU A 747 -21.40 10.04 -15.75
N ARG A 748 -21.82 9.77 -14.49
CA ARG A 748 -21.28 8.69 -13.66
C ARG A 748 -21.29 7.36 -14.42
N ASN A 749 -22.45 7.00 -14.97
CA ASN A 749 -22.64 5.74 -15.67
C ASN A 749 -21.72 5.63 -16.90
N GLU A 750 -21.58 6.68 -17.71
CA GLU A 750 -20.65 6.68 -18.84
C GLU A 750 -19.18 6.56 -18.39
N LEU A 751 -18.79 7.25 -17.31
CA LEU A 751 -17.44 7.15 -16.74
C LEU A 751 -17.15 5.72 -16.24
N GLN A 752 -18.00 5.21 -15.36
CA GLN A 752 -17.88 3.88 -14.74
C GLN A 752 -17.87 2.75 -15.76
N LYS A 753 -18.79 2.78 -16.73
CA LYS A 753 -18.98 1.74 -17.75
C LYS A 753 -17.86 1.68 -18.80
N HIS A 754 -17.12 2.77 -19.02
CA HIS A 754 -16.21 2.88 -20.16
C HIS A 754 -14.78 3.36 -19.86
N VAL A 755 -14.48 3.97 -18.70
CA VAL A 755 -13.14 4.55 -18.47
C VAL A 755 -12.66 4.59 -17.00
N MET A 756 -13.53 4.57 -16.00
CA MET A 756 -13.16 4.78 -14.59
C MET A 756 -13.53 3.63 -13.67
N LEU A 757 -12.57 3.13 -12.88
CA LEU A 757 -12.83 2.28 -11.71
C LEU A 757 -12.64 3.12 -10.44
N ARG A 758 -13.70 3.28 -9.66
CA ARG A 758 -13.76 4.05 -8.40
C ARG A 758 -14.03 3.10 -7.23
N ARG A 759 -13.29 3.26 -6.13
CA ARG A 759 -13.44 2.48 -4.88
C ARG A 759 -13.21 3.37 -3.66
N LYS A 760 -14.12 3.36 -2.67
CA LYS A 760 -14.01 4.08 -1.39
C LYS A 760 -13.10 3.34 -0.41
N LYS A 761 -12.60 4.04 0.63
CA LYS A 761 -12.01 3.38 1.81
C LYS A 761 -13.04 2.48 2.48
N SER A 762 -14.28 2.91 2.69
CA SER A 762 -15.35 2.11 3.31
C SER A 762 -15.65 0.79 2.58
N ASP A 763 -15.58 0.77 1.24
CA ASP A 763 -15.75 -0.44 0.42
C ASP A 763 -14.68 -1.52 0.70
N VAL A 764 -13.51 -1.11 1.23
CA VAL A 764 -12.30 -1.95 1.38
C VAL A 764 -11.78 -2.04 2.84
N LEU A 765 -12.22 -1.11 3.70
CA LEU A 765 -11.94 -0.96 5.14
C LEU A 765 -13.25 -0.69 5.89
N LYS A 766 -13.98 -1.74 6.27
CA LYS A 766 -15.25 -1.61 7.01
C LYS A 766 -15.11 -1.13 8.46
N GLU A 767 -13.87 -0.90 8.93
CA GLU A 767 -13.53 -0.60 10.33
C GLU A 767 -13.05 0.84 10.55
N LEU A 768 -12.77 1.58 9.48
CA LEU A 768 -12.34 2.99 9.56
C LEU A 768 -13.57 3.88 9.73
N LYS A 769 -13.72 4.53 10.89
CA LYS A 769 -14.86 5.43 11.16
C LYS A 769 -14.88 6.61 10.19
N ASP A 770 -16.08 7.08 9.87
CA ASP A 770 -16.27 8.21 8.96
C ASP A 770 -15.75 9.54 9.54
N LYS A 771 -15.45 10.47 8.63
CA LYS A 771 -15.08 11.85 8.95
C LYS A 771 -16.34 12.68 9.17
N VAL A 772 -16.32 13.57 10.18
CA VAL A 772 -17.39 14.54 10.41
C VAL A 772 -16.88 15.94 10.04
N ARG A 773 -17.73 16.73 9.36
CA ARG A 773 -17.39 18.07 8.88
C ARG A 773 -18.35 19.09 9.49
N TYR A 774 -17.80 20.13 10.09
CA TYR A 774 -18.53 21.25 10.66
C TYR A 774 -18.23 22.53 9.87
N LYS A 775 -19.27 23.29 9.55
CA LYS A 775 -19.14 24.71 9.19
C LYS A 775 -19.28 25.50 10.47
N GLU A 776 -18.21 26.17 10.88
CA GLU A 776 -18.23 27.02 12.07
C GLU A 776 -18.23 28.48 11.63
N VAL A 777 -19.24 29.24 12.06
CA VAL A 777 -19.28 30.68 11.80
C VAL A 777 -18.65 31.38 13.00
N ILE A 778 -17.58 32.12 12.75
CA ILE A 778 -16.86 32.92 13.74
C ILE A 778 -17.01 34.40 13.40
N ASP A 779 -16.90 35.26 14.40
CA ASP A 779 -16.84 36.70 14.16
C ASP A 779 -15.53 37.09 13.44
N ALA A 780 -15.50 38.31 12.93
CA ALA A 780 -14.36 38.92 12.25
C ALA A 780 -14.36 40.42 12.54
N ASP A 781 -13.20 41.06 12.46
CA ASP A 781 -13.09 42.51 12.47
C ASP A 781 -13.67 43.09 11.16
N THR A 782 -14.97 43.36 11.17
CA THR A 782 -15.70 43.85 9.99
C THR A 782 -15.32 45.26 9.60
N ASP A 783 -14.92 46.09 10.57
CA ASP A 783 -14.59 47.50 10.32
C ASP A 783 -13.23 47.58 9.61
N TYR A 784 -12.23 46.82 10.09
CA TYR A 784 -10.96 46.61 9.40
C TYR A 784 -11.17 45.97 8.01
N TYR A 785 -12.04 44.96 7.91
CA TYR A 785 -12.31 44.29 6.64
C TYR A 785 -12.88 45.26 5.59
N LEU A 786 -13.84 46.10 5.97
CA LEU A 786 -14.50 47.05 5.05
C LEU A 786 -13.59 48.21 4.63
N ASP A 787 -12.77 48.75 5.55
CA ASP A 787 -11.79 49.80 5.24
C ASP A 787 -10.71 49.32 4.24
N GLU A 788 -10.09 48.17 4.51
CA GLU A 788 -9.10 47.58 3.60
C GLU A 788 -9.72 47.09 2.28
N LEU A 789 -10.97 46.63 2.30
CA LEU A 789 -11.72 46.31 1.08
C LEU A 789 -11.92 47.57 0.22
N GLY A 790 -12.31 48.69 0.81
CA GLY A 790 -12.43 49.98 0.10
C GLY A 790 -11.13 50.38 -0.61
N LYS A 791 -9.98 50.22 0.05
CA LYS A 791 -8.65 50.48 -0.54
C LYS A 791 -8.35 49.56 -1.73
N ILE A 792 -8.76 48.29 -1.67
CA ILE A 792 -8.65 47.37 -2.82
C ILE A 792 -9.55 47.80 -3.98
N TRP A 793 -10.80 48.18 -3.72
CA TRP A 793 -11.73 48.58 -4.78
C TRP A 793 -11.25 49.84 -5.48
N ASN A 794 -10.82 50.87 -4.75
CA ASN A 794 -10.24 52.10 -5.33
C ASN A 794 -9.05 51.78 -6.23
N LYS A 795 -8.11 50.96 -5.75
CA LYS A 795 -6.94 50.53 -6.53
C LYS A 795 -7.33 49.67 -7.75
N LEU A 796 -8.34 48.81 -7.61
CA LEU A 796 -8.86 48.02 -8.72
C LEU A 796 -9.49 48.93 -9.79
N GLU A 797 -10.23 49.96 -9.41
CA GLU A 797 -10.78 50.92 -10.36
C GLU A 797 -9.71 51.71 -11.11
N GLU A 798 -8.65 52.15 -10.43
CA GLU A 798 -7.46 52.74 -11.06
C GLU A 798 -6.82 51.76 -12.05
N GLU A 799 -6.49 50.54 -11.60
CA GLU A 799 -5.91 49.49 -12.45
C GLU A 799 -6.84 49.05 -13.61
N GLN A 800 -8.16 49.27 -13.54
CA GLN A 800 -9.11 48.98 -14.63
C GLN A 800 -9.23 50.14 -15.63
N LYS A 801 -8.99 51.38 -15.22
CA LYS A 801 -8.92 52.57 -16.09
C LYS A 801 -7.68 52.50 -16.98
N ASP A 802 -6.53 52.15 -16.41
CA ASP A 802 -5.24 52.07 -17.11
C ASP A 802 -5.05 50.76 -17.90
N ALA A 803 -5.91 49.76 -17.71
CA ALA A 803 -5.79 48.46 -18.38
C ALA A 803 -6.29 48.50 -19.83
N GLU A 804 -5.35 48.55 -20.78
CA GLU A 804 -5.65 48.52 -22.22
C GLU A 804 -6.20 47.17 -22.72
N THR A 805 -5.78 46.04 -22.13
CA THR A 805 -6.18 44.70 -22.61
C THR A 805 -7.15 43.97 -21.66
N ALA A 806 -7.95 43.07 -22.24
CA ALA A 806 -8.81 42.15 -21.47
C ALA A 806 -8.01 41.19 -20.56
N PHE A 807 -6.73 40.96 -20.86
CA PHE A 807 -5.84 40.18 -19.99
C PHE A 807 -5.47 40.97 -18.73
N ASP A 808 -5.09 42.23 -18.88
CA ASP A 808 -4.70 43.10 -17.77
C ASP A 808 -5.89 43.34 -16.83
N LYS A 809 -7.08 43.60 -17.39
CA LYS A 809 -8.34 43.66 -16.61
C LYS A 809 -8.61 42.37 -15.85
N SER A 810 -8.38 41.20 -16.45
CA SER A 810 -8.54 39.91 -15.76
C SER A 810 -7.49 39.70 -14.66
N ALA A 811 -6.26 40.19 -14.87
CA ALA A 811 -5.16 40.08 -13.92
C ALA A 811 -5.32 41.00 -12.70
N SER A 812 -5.82 42.23 -12.86
CA SER A 812 -6.16 43.11 -11.73
C SER A 812 -7.33 42.56 -10.92
N TYR A 813 -8.42 42.08 -11.55
CA TYR A 813 -9.50 41.36 -10.83
C TYR A 813 -8.97 40.16 -10.03
N GLN A 814 -8.07 39.36 -10.59
CA GLN A 814 -7.47 38.22 -9.88
C GLN A 814 -6.58 38.66 -8.71
N ARG A 815 -5.87 39.80 -8.81
CA ARG A 815 -5.10 40.38 -7.71
C ARG A 815 -6.02 40.87 -6.59
N ALA A 816 -7.07 41.63 -6.92
CA ALA A 816 -8.06 42.12 -5.96
C ALA A 816 -8.70 40.97 -5.16
N ILE A 817 -9.17 39.90 -5.82
CA ILE A 817 -9.76 38.73 -5.16
C ILE A 817 -8.77 38.02 -4.21
N GLN A 818 -7.48 37.98 -4.54
CA GLN A 818 -6.49 37.38 -3.62
C GLN A 818 -6.19 38.29 -2.43
N SER A 819 -6.14 39.61 -2.65
CA SER A 819 -5.97 40.59 -1.59
C SER A 819 -7.17 40.61 -0.63
N GLU A 820 -8.40 40.58 -1.14
CA GLU A 820 -9.64 40.46 -0.36
C GLU A 820 -9.64 39.19 0.50
N ARG A 821 -9.26 38.03 -0.06
CA ARG A 821 -9.09 36.78 0.70
C ARG A 821 -8.06 36.90 1.81
N GLN A 822 -6.95 37.61 1.58
CA GLN A 822 -5.93 37.81 2.60
C GLN A 822 -6.46 38.67 3.75
N ILE A 823 -7.21 39.74 3.46
CA ILE A 823 -7.80 40.61 4.49
C ILE A 823 -8.93 39.89 5.23
N ALA A 824 -9.82 39.17 4.54
CA ALA A 824 -10.84 38.33 5.17
C ALA A 824 -10.19 37.34 6.16
N GLY A 825 -9.10 36.70 5.74
CA GLY A 825 -8.32 35.83 6.60
C GLY A 825 -7.69 36.57 7.80
N ILE A 826 -7.16 37.78 7.63
CA ILE A 826 -6.59 38.61 8.72
C ILE A 826 -7.68 39.07 9.70
N ALA A 827 -8.82 39.56 9.22
CA ALA A 827 -9.95 40.01 10.04
C ALA A 827 -10.49 38.91 10.96
N LYS A 828 -10.39 37.64 10.53
CA LYS A 828 -10.72 36.47 11.35
C LYS A 828 -9.63 36.04 12.33
N VAL A 829 -8.35 36.42 12.14
CA VAL A 829 -7.21 35.88 12.92
C VAL A 829 -7.47 35.89 14.44
N PRO A 830 -7.97 36.97 15.07
CA PRO A 830 -8.26 36.97 16.51
C PRO A 830 -9.25 35.88 16.94
N HIS A 831 -10.33 35.70 16.18
CA HIS A 831 -11.36 34.70 16.47
C HIS A 831 -10.91 33.28 16.10
N VAL A 832 -10.08 33.10 15.07
CA VAL A 832 -9.40 31.83 14.77
C VAL A 832 -8.46 31.45 15.91
N ILE A 833 -7.69 32.38 16.45
CA ILE A 833 -6.80 32.15 17.60
C ILE A 833 -7.63 31.68 18.80
N ASN A 834 -8.72 32.38 19.13
CA ASN A 834 -9.60 31.97 20.22
C ASN A 834 -10.23 30.59 19.99
N PHE A 835 -10.72 30.31 18.78
CA PHE A 835 -11.27 28.99 18.44
C PHE A 835 -10.22 27.87 18.55
N VAL A 836 -8.98 28.12 18.12
CA VAL A 836 -7.88 27.17 18.28
C VAL A 836 -7.54 27.00 19.76
N LYS A 837 -7.45 28.07 20.56
CA LYS A 837 -7.24 28.00 22.03
C LYS A 837 -8.30 27.11 22.68
N ASN A 838 -9.58 27.35 22.42
CA ASN A 838 -10.69 26.57 22.98
C ASN A 838 -10.63 25.07 22.61
N ILE A 839 -10.17 24.71 21.41
CA ILE A 839 -9.94 23.28 21.06
C ILE A 839 -8.67 22.74 21.72
N MET A 840 -7.64 23.56 21.89
CA MET A 840 -6.39 23.18 22.55
C MET A 840 -6.57 22.97 24.06
N GLU A 841 -7.57 23.58 24.70
CA GLU A 841 -8.00 23.27 26.09
C GLU A 841 -8.47 21.82 26.25
N ILE A 842 -9.00 21.19 25.19
CA ILE A 842 -9.37 19.76 25.16
C ILE A 842 -8.10 18.87 25.11
N GLU A 843 -6.91 19.47 25.07
CA GLU A 843 -5.60 18.82 25.05
C GLU A 843 -5.34 17.86 23.87
N GLU A 844 -6.16 17.94 22.83
CA GLU A 844 -6.11 17.11 21.63
C GLU A 844 -5.10 17.62 20.58
N SER A 845 -4.73 16.77 19.62
CA SER A 845 -3.81 17.16 18.55
C SER A 845 -4.54 17.79 17.36
N VAL A 846 -4.11 18.99 16.97
CA VAL A 846 -4.80 19.89 16.01
C VAL A 846 -3.89 20.24 14.84
N VAL A 847 -4.41 20.17 13.62
CA VAL A 847 -3.78 20.75 12.42
C VAL A 847 -4.60 21.94 11.94
N VAL A 848 -4.00 23.14 12.00
CA VAL A 848 -4.57 24.37 11.44
C VAL A 848 -4.01 24.58 10.04
N PHE A 849 -4.88 24.52 9.04
CA PHE A 849 -4.55 24.85 7.66
C PHE A 849 -4.89 26.31 7.33
N CYS A 850 -3.91 27.02 6.79
CA CYS A 850 -4.04 28.37 6.25
C CYS A 850 -3.44 28.46 4.83
N HIS A 851 -3.67 29.56 4.12
CA HIS A 851 -3.22 29.80 2.76
C HIS A 851 -2.08 30.84 2.70
N HIS A 852 -2.27 31.99 3.33
CA HIS A 852 -1.34 33.12 3.23
C HIS A 852 -0.23 33.05 4.29
N LYS A 853 1.00 33.38 3.88
CA LYS A 853 2.17 33.41 4.78
C LYS A 853 2.04 34.40 5.93
N VAL A 854 1.30 35.50 5.73
CA VAL A 854 1.04 36.50 6.78
C VAL A 854 0.18 35.90 7.89
N ILE A 855 -0.93 35.25 7.54
CA ILE A 855 -1.81 34.56 8.48
C ILE A 855 -1.08 33.40 9.16
N HIS A 856 -0.27 32.63 8.41
CA HIS A 856 0.61 31.61 9.01
C HIS A 856 1.52 32.19 10.10
N LYS A 857 2.22 33.30 9.82
CA LYS A 857 3.06 34.01 10.80
C LYS A 857 2.25 34.51 11.99
N LEU A 858 1.10 35.15 11.77
CA LEU A 858 0.23 35.67 12.83
C LEU A 858 -0.26 34.55 13.76
N LEU A 859 -0.75 33.44 13.20
CA LEU A 859 -1.15 32.27 13.98
C LEU A 859 0.04 31.70 14.76
N HIS A 860 1.22 31.59 14.16
CA HIS A 860 2.42 31.09 14.85
C HIS A 860 2.84 31.98 16.02
N THR A 861 2.80 33.31 15.86
CA THR A 861 3.20 34.25 16.92
C THR A 861 2.18 34.28 18.05
N ASN A 862 0.88 34.32 17.74
CA ASN A 862 -0.17 34.42 18.77
C ASN A 862 -0.52 33.09 19.46
N LEU A 863 -0.08 31.96 18.89
CA LEU A 863 -0.21 30.62 19.47
C LEU A 863 1.15 30.06 19.93
N GLU A 864 2.18 30.91 20.08
CA GLU A 864 3.54 30.52 20.47
C GLU A 864 3.57 29.78 21.82
N GLU A 865 2.63 30.08 22.71
CA GLU A 865 2.40 29.37 23.98
C GLU A 865 2.18 27.84 23.81
N PHE A 866 1.66 27.40 22.65
CA PHE A 866 1.48 25.98 22.31
C PHE A 866 2.66 25.38 21.51
N SER A 867 3.74 26.14 21.31
CA SER A 867 4.93 25.74 20.54
C SER A 867 4.60 25.13 19.17
N PRO A 868 3.93 25.87 18.26
CA PRO A 868 3.37 25.30 17.02
C PRO A 868 4.44 24.87 16.03
N VAL A 869 4.29 23.66 15.47
CA VAL A 869 5.17 23.14 14.41
C VAL A 869 4.64 23.49 13.02
N THR A 870 5.56 23.68 12.07
CA THR A 870 5.29 24.52 10.89
C THR A 870 5.66 23.89 9.56
N ILE A 871 4.68 23.80 8.65
CA ILE A 871 4.88 23.38 7.26
C ILE A 871 4.50 24.51 6.29
N ILE A 872 5.49 25.07 5.57
CA ILE A 872 5.32 26.15 4.59
C ILE A 872 5.96 25.76 3.25
N GLY A 873 5.38 26.23 2.14
CA GLY A 873 5.98 26.12 0.80
C GLY A 873 7.34 26.83 0.71
N GLY A 874 8.35 26.14 0.19
CA GLY A 874 9.73 26.62 0.07
C GLY A 874 10.71 26.06 1.11
N GLN A 875 10.24 25.41 2.17
CA GLN A 875 11.11 24.66 3.10
C GLN A 875 11.81 23.50 2.39
N SER A 876 13.03 23.18 2.83
CA SER A 876 13.76 21.98 2.41
C SER A 876 13.11 20.71 2.97
N ASP A 877 13.28 19.58 2.27
CA ASP A 877 12.64 18.31 2.67
C ASP A 877 13.12 17.83 4.06
N LYS A 878 14.36 18.13 4.44
CA LYS A 878 14.89 17.83 5.78
C LYS A 878 14.13 18.60 6.86
N VAL A 879 14.03 19.92 6.74
CA VAL A 879 13.32 20.78 7.72
C VAL A 879 11.83 20.43 7.76
N ARG A 880 11.22 20.16 6.61
CA ARG A 880 9.82 19.70 6.54
C ARG A 880 9.62 18.38 7.31
N GLN A 881 10.50 17.40 7.10
CA GLN A 881 10.41 16.12 7.81
C GLN A 881 10.64 16.27 9.32
N GLU A 882 11.59 17.12 9.75
CA GLU A 882 11.83 17.41 11.16
C GLU A 882 10.58 17.99 11.85
N GLN A 883 9.87 18.91 11.21
CA GLN A 883 8.62 19.50 11.74
C GLN A 883 7.46 18.49 11.80
N ILE A 884 7.36 17.59 10.82
CA ILE A 884 6.38 16.48 10.83
C ILE A 884 6.70 15.49 11.96
N ASP A 885 7.96 15.10 12.10
CA ASP A 885 8.42 14.19 13.15
C ASP A 885 8.13 14.81 14.54
N LYS A 886 8.37 16.11 14.75
CA LYS A 886 8.00 16.79 16.01
C LYS A 886 6.50 16.70 16.32
N PHE A 887 5.65 16.97 15.33
CA PHE A 887 4.19 16.86 15.50
C PHE A 887 3.75 15.45 15.84
N GLN A 888 4.18 14.47 15.05
CA GLN A 888 3.72 13.08 15.16
C GLN A 888 4.21 12.40 16.46
N LYS A 889 5.35 12.83 17.01
CA LYS A 889 5.79 12.48 18.39
C LYS A 889 4.91 13.07 19.49
N GLY A 890 4.23 14.17 19.22
CA GLY A 890 3.62 15.00 20.25
C GLY A 890 4.58 15.96 20.96
N GLU A 891 5.77 16.24 20.40
CA GLU A 891 6.63 17.35 20.87
C GLU A 891 5.92 18.71 20.71
N SER A 892 4.94 18.77 19.81
CA SER A 892 3.91 19.83 19.74
C SER A 892 2.56 19.19 19.41
N LYS A 893 1.49 19.67 20.07
CA LYS A 893 0.11 19.28 19.79
C LYS A 893 -0.54 20.10 18.67
N LEU A 894 0.07 21.21 18.27
CA LEU A 894 -0.46 22.15 17.28
C LEU A 894 0.45 22.22 16.05
N MET A 895 -0.07 21.84 14.88
CA MET A 895 0.61 22.11 13.60
C MET A 895 -0.10 23.24 12.86
N ILE A 896 0.68 24.22 12.38
CA ILE A 896 0.20 25.22 11.43
C ILE A 896 0.79 24.90 10.06
N ALA A 897 -0.05 24.54 9.10
CA ALA A 897 0.38 24.08 7.78
C ALA A 897 -0.24 24.93 6.65
N GLY A 898 0.56 25.22 5.63
CA GLY A 898 0.03 25.77 4.38
C GLY A 898 -0.82 24.71 3.67
N ILE A 899 -2.11 24.98 3.42
CA ILE A 899 -3.11 24.02 2.91
C ILE A 899 -2.66 23.30 1.63
N ARG A 900 -1.96 23.99 0.72
CA ARG A 900 -1.41 23.38 -0.51
C ARG A 900 -0.07 22.70 -0.31
N ALA A 901 0.70 23.08 0.72
CA ALA A 901 2.00 22.50 1.04
C ALA A 901 1.90 21.20 1.87
N GLY A 902 0.90 21.12 2.77
CA GLY A 902 0.60 19.90 3.53
C GLY A 902 -0.15 18.82 2.74
N ASN A 903 -0.71 19.15 1.58
CA ASN A 903 -1.53 18.23 0.79
C ASN A 903 -0.77 17.12 0.06
N VAL A 904 0.55 17.04 0.16
CA VAL A 904 1.38 16.17 -0.67
C VAL A 904 2.36 15.37 0.18
N GLY A 905 2.44 14.05 -0.05
CA GLY A 905 3.50 13.18 0.50
C GLY A 905 3.49 12.87 2.01
N ILE A 906 2.83 13.66 2.86
CA ILE A 906 2.92 13.53 4.32
C ILE A 906 1.80 12.67 4.95
N ASN A 907 2.03 12.22 6.18
CA ASN A 907 1.04 11.69 7.13
C ASN A 907 0.95 12.69 8.30
N LEU A 908 -0.25 13.04 8.75
CA LEU A 908 -0.52 13.95 9.89
C LEU A 908 -1.48 13.30 10.88
N THR A 909 -1.34 11.99 11.00
CA THR A 909 -2.43 11.12 11.42
C THR A 909 -2.70 11.23 12.93
N ARG A 910 -1.72 11.62 13.75
CA ARG A 910 -1.92 11.96 15.18
C ARG A 910 -3.05 12.97 15.41
N ALA A 911 -3.31 13.87 14.47
CA ALA A 911 -4.37 14.86 14.63
C ALA A 911 -5.76 14.25 14.49
N LYS A 912 -6.64 14.65 15.41
CA LYS A 912 -8.07 14.34 15.43
C LYS A 912 -8.89 15.52 14.89
N TYR A 913 -8.38 16.73 15.07
CA TYR A 913 -9.00 17.97 14.62
C TYR A 913 -8.21 18.55 13.45
N VAL A 914 -8.91 18.82 12.34
CA VAL A 914 -8.41 19.67 11.26
C VAL A 914 -9.23 20.95 11.21
N ILE A 915 -8.56 22.09 11.30
CA ILE A 915 -9.18 23.41 11.30
C ILE A 915 -8.72 24.15 10.06
N PHE A 916 -9.64 24.49 9.17
CA PHE A 916 -9.36 25.36 8.03
C PHE A 916 -9.59 26.81 8.45
N ALA A 917 -8.52 27.46 8.92
CA ALA A 917 -8.50 28.89 9.22
C ALA A 917 -8.73 29.74 7.97
N GLU A 918 -8.28 29.26 6.81
CA GLU A 918 -8.60 29.83 5.50
C GLU A 918 -9.12 28.76 4.56
N LEU A 919 -10.16 29.11 3.79
CA LEU A 919 -10.77 28.23 2.81
C LEU A 919 -10.08 28.36 1.44
N ASP A 920 -9.79 27.23 0.78
CA ASP A 920 -9.46 27.22 -0.65
C ASP A 920 -10.74 27.23 -1.49
N TRP A 921 -10.65 27.54 -2.79
CA TRP A 921 -11.80 27.42 -3.69
C TRP A 921 -12.07 25.97 -4.14
N SER A 922 -11.17 25.02 -3.85
CA SER A 922 -11.24 23.63 -4.33
C SER A 922 -11.64 22.65 -3.20
N PRO A 923 -12.78 21.94 -3.25
CA PRO A 923 -13.11 20.93 -2.24
C PRO A 923 -12.08 19.80 -2.15
N ALA A 924 -11.51 19.38 -3.27
CA ALA A 924 -10.50 18.31 -3.27
C ALA A 924 -9.23 18.67 -2.49
N ILE A 925 -8.90 19.96 -2.36
CA ILE A 925 -7.79 20.41 -1.51
C ILE A 925 -8.10 20.12 -0.04
N HIS A 926 -9.31 20.44 0.44
CA HIS A 926 -9.71 20.13 1.81
C HIS A 926 -9.83 18.62 2.04
N ARG A 927 -10.40 17.86 1.08
CA ARG A 927 -10.49 16.39 1.18
C ARG A 927 -9.12 15.71 1.24
N GLN A 928 -8.17 16.15 0.42
CA GLN A 928 -6.79 15.66 0.48
C GLN A 928 -6.09 16.02 1.80
N ALA A 929 -6.41 17.18 2.38
CA ALA A 929 -5.90 17.62 3.68
C ALA A 929 -6.48 16.76 4.82
N GLU A 930 -7.80 16.57 4.84
CA GLU A 930 -8.49 15.62 5.73
C GLU A 930 -7.89 14.21 5.60
N ASP A 931 -7.63 13.74 4.37
CA ASP A 931 -7.02 12.45 4.09
C ASP A 931 -5.51 12.39 4.42
N ARG A 932 -4.90 13.44 4.98
CA ARG A 932 -3.60 13.35 5.68
C ARG A 932 -3.78 12.89 7.13
N LEU A 933 -4.94 13.14 7.73
CA LEU A 933 -5.33 12.72 9.08
C LEU A 933 -6.10 11.39 9.03
N HIS A 934 -7.08 11.29 8.12
CA HIS A 934 -7.94 10.12 7.89
C HIS A 934 -7.26 9.09 7.00
N ARG A 935 -6.32 8.36 7.59
CA ARG A 935 -5.63 7.20 7.01
C ARG A 935 -5.75 6.01 7.94
N ILE A 936 -5.19 4.88 7.49
CA ILE A 936 -4.76 3.81 8.39
C ILE A 936 -4.04 4.46 9.59
N GLY A 937 -4.42 4.04 10.79
CA GLY A 937 -4.00 4.58 12.08
C GLY A 937 -5.00 5.46 12.75
N GLN A 938 -5.93 6.03 11.99
CA GLN A 938 -7.06 6.78 12.52
C GLN A 938 -8.19 5.82 12.88
N LYS A 939 -8.70 5.92 14.10
CA LYS A 939 -9.79 5.13 14.70
C LYS A 939 -10.76 6.02 15.48
N ASN A 940 -10.35 7.24 15.81
CA ASN A 940 -11.28 8.31 16.11
C ASN A 940 -11.92 8.84 14.82
N THR A 941 -13.09 9.44 14.97
CA THR A 941 -13.66 10.30 13.95
C THR A 941 -12.76 11.53 13.81
N VAL A 942 -12.30 11.82 12.59
CA VAL A 942 -11.63 13.09 12.30
C VAL A 942 -12.70 14.16 12.18
N PHE A 943 -12.55 15.21 12.97
CA PHE A 943 -13.43 16.38 12.95
C PHE A 943 -12.79 17.48 12.12
N ALA A 944 -13.45 17.87 11.04
CA ALA A 944 -13.00 18.91 10.12
C ALA A 944 -13.83 20.18 10.27
N TYR A 945 -13.25 21.21 10.87
CA TYR A 945 -13.86 22.52 11.08
C TYR A 945 -13.48 23.47 9.96
N TYR A 946 -14.47 24.02 9.29
CA TYR A 946 -14.33 25.01 8.22
C TYR A 946 -14.74 26.37 8.80
N LEU A 947 -13.77 27.24 9.11
CA LEU A 947 -14.02 28.51 9.81
C LEU A 947 -14.41 29.62 8.85
N ILE A 948 -15.64 30.12 8.99
CA ILE A 948 -16.27 31.13 8.14
C ILE A 948 -16.34 32.44 8.91
N GLY A 949 -15.75 33.51 8.39
CA GLY A 949 -15.83 34.84 9.01
C GLY A 949 -17.14 35.50 8.64
N LYS A 950 -18.02 35.71 9.63
CA LYS A 950 -19.31 36.36 9.46
C LYS A 950 -19.17 37.74 8.82
N GLY A 951 -19.87 37.96 7.70
CA GLY A 951 -19.83 39.24 6.99
C GLY A 951 -18.57 39.47 6.14
N THR A 952 -17.76 38.44 5.93
CA THR A 952 -16.59 38.46 5.03
C THR A 952 -16.86 37.65 3.76
N LEU A 953 -15.90 37.66 2.81
CA LEU A 953 -15.95 36.84 1.59
C LEU A 953 -16.17 35.33 1.86
N ASP A 954 -15.81 34.80 3.04
CA ASP A 954 -15.88 33.36 3.34
C ASP A 954 -17.29 32.77 3.28
N ASP A 955 -18.35 33.55 3.60
CA ASP A 955 -19.74 33.11 3.45
C ASP A 955 -20.03 32.69 1.99
N HIS A 956 -19.52 33.45 1.02
CA HIS A 956 -19.62 33.13 -0.41
C HIS A 956 -18.74 31.92 -0.79
N VAL A 957 -17.53 31.82 -0.24
CA VAL A 957 -16.61 30.68 -0.49
C VAL A 957 -17.21 29.36 0.02
N ALA A 958 -17.77 29.36 1.23
CA ALA A 958 -18.31 28.17 1.88
C ALA A 958 -19.56 27.61 1.17
N ASN A 959 -20.40 28.49 0.61
CA ASN A 959 -21.53 28.08 -0.23
C ASN A 959 -21.04 27.48 -1.55
N ILE A 960 -20.10 28.15 -2.24
CA ILE A 960 -19.46 27.62 -3.45
C ILE A 960 -18.79 26.25 -3.21
N LEU A 961 -18.17 26.02 -2.04
CA LEU A 961 -17.55 24.74 -1.69
C LEU A 961 -18.56 23.61 -1.52
N VAL A 962 -19.75 23.89 -0.96
CA VAL A 962 -20.85 22.90 -0.87
C VAL A 962 -21.38 22.57 -2.26
N ASP A 963 -21.70 23.56 -3.08
CA ASP A 963 -22.20 23.33 -4.46
C ASP A 963 -21.24 22.46 -5.27
N LYS A 964 -19.94 22.75 -5.16
CA LYS A 964 -18.88 21.97 -5.82
C LYS A 964 -18.77 20.56 -5.26
N SER A 965 -18.84 20.40 -3.93
CA SER A 965 -18.79 19.09 -3.28
C SER A 965 -19.96 18.22 -3.74
N TYR A 966 -21.18 18.75 -3.66
CA TYR A 966 -22.39 18.07 -4.10
C TYR A 966 -22.33 17.69 -5.59
N GLU A 967 -21.88 18.59 -6.47
CA GLU A 967 -21.65 18.28 -7.89
C GLU A 967 -20.63 17.15 -8.09
N ILE A 968 -19.52 17.14 -7.35
CA ILE A 968 -18.49 16.09 -7.42
C ILE A 968 -19.05 14.74 -6.94
N ASP A 969 -19.66 14.70 -5.76
CA ASP A 969 -20.09 13.45 -5.12
C ASP A 969 -21.23 12.80 -5.91
N SER A 970 -22.19 13.60 -6.38
CA SER A 970 -23.27 13.14 -7.26
C SER A 970 -22.82 12.76 -8.69
N ILE A 971 -21.55 12.96 -9.06
CA ILE A 971 -20.92 12.39 -10.27
C ILE A 971 -20.04 11.18 -9.94
N MET A 972 -19.43 11.12 -8.76
CA MET A 972 -18.47 10.07 -8.39
C MET A 972 -19.16 8.82 -7.79
N ASP A 973 -20.11 9.01 -6.88
CA ASP A 973 -20.63 7.97 -5.98
C ASP A 973 -22.17 7.87 -6.09
N GLU A 974 -22.75 6.66 -6.02
CA GLU A 974 -24.20 6.43 -6.22
C GLU A 974 -25.06 7.00 -5.09
N THR A 975 -24.70 6.70 -3.85
CA THR A 975 -25.15 7.45 -2.69
C THR A 975 -24.27 8.68 -2.56
N ALA A 976 -24.89 9.86 -2.62
CA ALA A 976 -24.24 11.03 -2.07
C ALA A 976 -24.06 10.77 -0.57
N ASP A 977 -22.82 10.83 -0.09
CA ASP A 977 -22.58 11.17 1.31
C ASP A 977 -23.04 12.62 1.42
N THR A 978 -24.33 12.81 1.73
CA THR A 978 -24.87 14.14 1.97
C THR A 978 -24.01 14.78 3.06
N TYR A 979 -23.72 16.06 2.91
CA TYR A 979 -23.16 16.87 3.99
C TYR A 979 -24.20 16.82 5.10
N GLU A 980 -24.04 15.88 6.04
CA GLU A 980 -25.21 15.30 6.72
C GLU A 980 -25.86 16.35 7.64
N ASN A 981 -27.10 16.68 7.27
CA ASN A 981 -28.12 17.22 8.15
C ASN A 981 -27.83 18.59 8.78
N LYS A 982 -28.11 19.64 8.00
CA LYS A 982 -28.48 20.95 8.52
C LYS A 982 -29.50 20.82 9.66
N ASP A 983 -30.55 20.02 9.44
CA ASP A 983 -31.66 19.80 10.37
C ASP A 983 -31.27 19.09 11.69
N LYS A 984 -30.25 18.21 11.66
CA LYS A 984 -29.79 17.45 12.84
C LYS A 984 -28.72 18.23 13.60
N ALA A 985 -27.94 19.06 12.91
CA ALA A 985 -27.10 20.08 13.53
C ALA A 985 -27.96 21.16 14.21
N GLU A 986 -29.04 21.63 13.56
CA GLU A 986 -30.04 22.52 14.18
C GLU A 986 -30.71 21.84 15.40
N LEU A 987 -31.05 20.55 15.33
CA LEU A 987 -31.61 19.81 16.48
C LEU A 987 -30.62 19.70 17.66
N ILE A 988 -29.34 19.43 17.39
CA ILE A 988 -28.30 19.32 18.42
C ILE A 988 -27.94 20.70 18.99
N LEU A 989 -27.88 21.74 18.16
CA LEU A 989 -27.67 23.13 18.59
C LEU A 989 -28.84 23.63 19.44
N ALA A 990 -30.08 23.27 19.10
CA ALA A 990 -31.26 23.54 19.94
C ALA A 990 -31.15 22.83 21.30
N GLN A 991 -30.81 21.54 21.32
CA GLN A 991 -30.61 20.76 22.56
C GLN A 991 -29.43 21.26 23.42
N ILE A 992 -28.44 21.93 22.82
CA ILE A 992 -27.33 22.58 23.53
C ILE A 992 -27.75 23.97 24.04
N HIS A 993 -28.47 24.76 23.23
CA HIS A 993 -29.02 26.06 23.65
C HIS A 993 -30.00 25.95 24.83
N ASP A 994 -30.90 24.96 24.82
CA ASP A 994 -31.85 24.74 25.92
C ASP A 994 -31.14 24.32 27.23
N LYS A 995 -29.98 23.65 27.14
CA LYS A 995 -29.13 23.33 28.30
C LYS A 995 -28.26 24.49 28.80
N ILE A 996 -27.99 25.48 27.96
CA ILE A 996 -27.21 26.68 28.32
C ILE A 996 -28.12 27.80 28.86
N LYS A 997 -29.44 27.74 28.60
CA LYS A 997 -30.44 28.67 29.15
C LYS A 997 -31.15 28.18 30.42
N SER A 998 -30.82 26.99 30.93
CA SER A 998 -31.49 26.37 32.09
C SER A 998 -30.61 26.22 33.34
N ASN A 999 -29.49 26.96 33.40
CA ASN A 999 -28.68 27.23 34.60
C ASN A 999 -28.34 28.72 34.65
#